data_AF-A0A841L5F9-F1
#
_entry.id   AF-A0A841L5F9-F1
#
_cell.length_a   1.000
_cell.length_b   1.000
_cell.length_c   1.000
_cell.angle_alpha   90.00
_cell.angle_beta   90.00
_cell.angle_gamma   90.00
#
_symmetry.space_group_name_H-M   'P 1'
#
loop_
_entity.id
_entity.type
_entity.pdbx_description
1 polymer ?
#
loop_
_entity_poly.entity_id
_entity_poly.type
_entity_poly.pdbx_seq_one_letter_code
_entity_poly.pdbx_strand_id
1 'polypeptide(L)'
;MNQFKKLNVIWLVLLILLTFIVPSYGYSNETEIQTVLLAESLIGKPFIQGGNIPEEGFDSTGFIQYVFREGENIVLPGSPSQLWKLGEPIERSEIQPGDVLFFTASNNLIPAIYKGDNIIIVVTTNEGVVKRNIVEDSYWRDRYKGARRYTNIANELNPAAVKALELAGSPYELGGNDPNGFDHSGFVQYVFREVYKLDFPRTANEQWRVGMEVDTVDLKSGDVLFFQGSSVRLPGIYIDNGIFAIVITNGVAVVDLEASDYWKSRLLGARRFTKNIIEESVVSNPIVEKAMDLLGTPYNSEGKSPTEGFNTTNFVRYVFKETLNIQLSVFSDRIYEVGESISKEELQAGDLVFFQGSSLIPGIYKGNGRFIVQTTEGVAERDIESEYWSDIYVGAKRLTEADIYYSQPENYREHENVVIREAMKYIGTPYLLGGETTDGFDCSYLVQTVFRDAKKIYLPRITYKQAVVGETIDFENKRPGDVIYFKGKWQQDGKTHHAAIYLGNNYIIHASGDEGMTTISYLGQYLLDRYLVVKRFDSLSLRLDSKVVEEAYKTLGVPYLAGGNTIEGFDHSGFVQYVMKAGLDIDLPRYSFQQWALGNKIERENLDIGDVLFFQGSDEVLLPGLYIGNGQFIIVTESEGVAIRDLNISDSHWSQRYVGARRYEKIENTHSAVIKAKEYIDVSFEDYMTAQFVQKVFNEAPDIHLELPSKAYEQWNLGQAISPEALKEGDLIFFRSNLSEDTPSTTGIYAGEGSFIILTSTGVKERNLRYHQDWSERYLGARRLL
;
A
#
# COMPACT_ATOMS: atom_id res chain seq x y z
N MET A 1 -36.81 -73.78 -18.27
CA MET A 1 -37.53 -74.82 -19.04
C MET A 1 -38.72 -74.17 -19.72
N ASN A 2 -38.97 -74.24 -21.02
CA ASN A 2 -38.25 -74.84 -22.14
C ASN A 2 -38.80 -74.19 -23.41
N GLN A 3 -37.91 -73.79 -24.31
CA GLN A 3 -38.04 -73.77 -25.78
C GLN A 3 -39.28 -73.15 -26.42
N PHE A 4 -39.15 -71.93 -26.96
CA PHE A 4 -39.59 -71.55 -28.30
C PHE A 4 -38.94 -70.20 -28.65
N LYS A 5 -38.00 -70.19 -29.61
CA LYS A 5 -37.60 -69.07 -30.51
C LYS A 5 -36.31 -69.45 -31.25
N LYS A 6 -36.44 -70.39 -32.19
CA LYS A 6 -35.55 -70.53 -33.35
C LYS A 6 -36.40 -70.24 -34.57
N LEU A 7 -36.33 -69.01 -35.06
CA LEU A 7 -36.51 -68.60 -36.46
C LEU A 7 -36.25 -67.07 -36.50
N ASN A 8 -35.64 -66.58 -37.57
CA ASN A 8 -35.29 -65.17 -37.87
C ASN A 8 -33.85 -64.72 -37.59
N VAL A 9 -32.86 -65.47 -38.09
CA VAL A 9 -31.53 -64.89 -38.39
C VAL A 9 -31.22 -64.89 -39.89
N ILE A 10 -32.00 -65.60 -40.73
CA ILE A 10 -31.72 -65.73 -42.17
C ILE A 10 -32.53 -64.71 -43.04
N TRP A 11 -33.56 -64.06 -42.50
CA TRP A 11 -34.26 -62.95 -43.20
C TRP A 11 -33.63 -61.57 -42.99
N LEU A 12 -32.75 -61.40 -41.98
CA LEU A 12 -32.15 -60.09 -41.70
C LEU A 12 -30.89 -59.83 -42.54
N VAL A 13 -30.22 -60.87 -43.04
CA VAL A 13 -28.99 -60.74 -43.84
C VAL A 13 -29.31 -60.53 -45.34
N LEU A 14 -30.50 -60.92 -45.80
CA LEU A 14 -30.97 -60.69 -47.18
C LEU A 14 -31.66 -59.32 -47.37
N LEU A 15 -32.02 -58.62 -46.29
CA LEU A 15 -32.53 -57.24 -46.37
C LEU A 15 -31.41 -56.17 -46.33
N ILE A 16 -30.19 -56.56 -45.93
CA ILE A 16 -29.02 -55.67 -45.83
C ILE A 16 -28.16 -55.70 -47.11
N LEU A 17 -28.43 -56.60 -48.05
CA LEU A 17 -27.70 -56.74 -49.32
C LEU A 17 -28.52 -56.38 -50.58
N LEU A 18 -29.70 -55.77 -50.41
CA LEU A 18 -30.59 -55.34 -51.51
C LEU A 18 -31.08 -53.89 -51.38
N THR A 19 -30.33 -53.04 -50.66
CA THR A 19 -30.51 -51.58 -50.65
C THR A 19 -29.34 -50.82 -51.28
N PHE A 20 -28.35 -51.54 -51.86
CA PHE A 20 -27.39 -50.92 -52.77
C PHE A 20 -28.00 -50.91 -54.18
N ILE A 21 -28.12 -49.70 -54.74
CA ILE A 21 -28.73 -49.33 -56.04
C ILE A 21 -30.24 -49.07 -55.95
N VAL A 22 -30.61 -48.05 -55.19
CA VAL A 22 -31.66 -47.10 -55.60
C VAL A 22 -31.00 -45.73 -55.52
N PRO A 23 -31.01 -44.90 -56.59
CA PRO A 23 -30.54 -43.53 -56.47
C PRO A 23 -31.44 -42.83 -55.45
N SER A 24 -30.85 -42.38 -54.33
CA SER A 24 -31.50 -41.47 -53.40
C SER A 24 -31.72 -40.14 -54.13
N TYR A 25 -32.92 -39.95 -54.70
CA TYR A 25 -33.39 -38.59 -55.00
C TYR A 25 -33.55 -37.85 -53.67
N GLY A 26 -32.87 -36.70 -53.58
CA GLY A 26 -32.67 -35.92 -52.37
C GLY A 26 -33.96 -35.44 -51.71
N TYR A 27 -33.91 -35.41 -50.39
CA TYR A 27 -34.92 -34.87 -49.47
C TYR A 27 -34.74 -33.33 -49.37
N SER A 28 -34.94 -32.58 -50.48
CA SER A 28 -34.76 -31.10 -50.52
C SER A 28 -36.00 -30.30 -50.98
N ASN A 29 -37.07 -30.94 -51.44
CA ASN A 29 -38.15 -30.20 -52.14
C ASN A 29 -39.30 -29.67 -51.25
N GLU A 30 -39.45 -30.03 -49.98
CA GLU A 30 -40.64 -29.59 -49.20
C GLU A 30 -40.59 -28.11 -48.79
N THR A 31 -39.42 -27.57 -48.42
CA THR A 31 -39.25 -26.16 -48.01
C THR A 31 -39.30 -25.19 -49.20
N GLU A 32 -38.65 -25.54 -50.32
CA GLU A 32 -38.67 -24.76 -51.57
C GLU A 32 -40.10 -24.56 -52.11
N ILE A 33 -40.96 -25.57 -51.91
CA ILE A 33 -42.38 -25.51 -52.24
C ILE A 33 -43.13 -24.56 -51.30
N GLN A 34 -42.79 -24.48 -50.00
CA GLN A 34 -43.49 -23.62 -49.04
C GLN A 34 -43.27 -22.13 -49.29
N THR A 35 -42.02 -21.69 -49.55
CA THR A 35 -41.71 -20.29 -49.87
C THR A 35 -42.48 -19.80 -51.09
N VAL A 36 -42.52 -20.61 -52.15
CA VAL A 36 -43.25 -20.25 -53.37
C VAL A 36 -44.76 -20.24 -53.13
N LEU A 37 -45.32 -21.24 -52.45
CA LEU A 37 -46.76 -21.30 -52.15
C LEU A 37 -47.21 -20.13 -51.28
N LEU A 38 -46.42 -19.77 -50.27
CA LEU A 38 -46.69 -18.61 -49.43
C LEU A 38 -46.62 -17.32 -50.25
N ALA A 39 -45.57 -17.11 -51.04
CA ALA A 39 -45.44 -15.97 -51.95
C ALA A 39 -46.64 -15.85 -52.90
N GLU A 40 -47.13 -16.98 -53.43
CA GLU A 40 -48.32 -17.01 -54.29
C GLU A 40 -49.60 -16.62 -53.56
N SER A 41 -49.76 -17.06 -52.30
CA SER A 41 -50.94 -16.72 -51.49
C SER A 41 -51.09 -15.22 -51.22
N LEU A 42 -50.00 -14.46 -51.37
CA LEU A 42 -49.94 -13.02 -51.11
C LEU A 42 -50.20 -12.17 -52.37
N ILE A 43 -50.48 -12.78 -53.52
CA ILE A 43 -50.76 -12.05 -54.76
C ILE A 43 -52.00 -11.17 -54.60
N GLY A 44 -51.89 -9.93 -55.07
CA GLY A 44 -52.92 -8.89 -54.95
C GLY A 44 -52.84 -8.05 -53.68
N LYS A 45 -51.93 -8.35 -52.74
CA LYS A 45 -51.68 -7.46 -51.59
C LYS A 45 -51.04 -6.15 -52.05
N PRO A 46 -51.48 -5.00 -51.49
CA PRO A 46 -51.07 -3.68 -51.99
C PRO A 46 -49.60 -3.39 -51.69
N PHE A 47 -49.00 -2.50 -52.49
CA PHE A 47 -47.70 -1.92 -52.17
C PHE A 47 -47.84 -0.87 -51.08
N ILE A 48 -47.06 -0.99 -50.01
CA ILE A 48 -46.90 0.03 -48.97
C ILE A 48 -45.41 0.19 -48.68
N GLN A 49 -44.91 1.42 -48.75
CA GLN A 49 -43.52 1.72 -48.43
C GLN A 49 -43.22 1.37 -46.96
N GLY A 50 -42.23 0.51 -46.72
CA GLY A 50 -41.90 -0.01 -45.39
C GLY A 50 -42.84 -1.12 -44.90
N GLY A 51 -43.84 -1.51 -45.70
CA GLY A 51 -44.78 -2.58 -45.35
C GLY A 51 -44.11 -3.95 -45.40
N ASN A 52 -44.39 -4.79 -44.40
CA ASN A 52 -43.77 -6.11 -44.26
C ASN A 52 -44.73 -7.19 -43.74
N ILE A 53 -46.05 -6.92 -43.74
CA ILE A 53 -47.09 -7.89 -43.35
C ILE A 53 -48.30 -7.84 -44.30
N PRO A 54 -49.03 -8.95 -44.49
CA PRO A 54 -50.13 -9.04 -45.45
C PRO A 54 -51.32 -8.11 -45.18
N GLU A 55 -51.54 -7.73 -43.92
CA GLU A 55 -52.68 -6.90 -43.50
C GLU A 55 -52.49 -5.45 -43.91
N GLU A 56 -51.25 -4.95 -43.85
CA GLU A 56 -50.90 -3.58 -44.20
C GLU A 56 -50.53 -3.47 -45.68
N GLY A 57 -49.84 -4.47 -46.22
CA GLY A 57 -49.23 -4.44 -47.54
C GLY A 57 -47.71 -4.54 -47.45
N PHE A 58 -47.06 -4.61 -48.61
CA PHE A 58 -45.63 -4.90 -48.68
C PHE A 58 -44.88 -3.84 -49.47
N ASP A 59 -43.63 -3.57 -49.11
CA ASP A 59 -42.64 -3.17 -50.11
C ASP A 59 -41.91 -4.40 -50.67
N SER A 60 -41.00 -4.20 -51.63
CA SER A 60 -40.32 -5.31 -52.28
C SER A 60 -39.45 -6.13 -51.31
N THR A 61 -38.86 -5.51 -50.29
CA THR A 61 -37.99 -6.22 -49.34
C THR A 61 -38.78 -6.81 -48.20
N GLY A 62 -39.76 -6.09 -47.66
CA GLY A 62 -40.67 -6.56 -46.63
C GLY A 62 -41.46 -7.79 -47.08
N PHE A 63 -41.78 -7.89 -48.38
CA PHE A 63 -42.33 -9.12 -48.97
C PHE A 63 -41.37 -10.30 -48.86
N ILE A 64 -40.10 -10.14 -49.24
CA ILE A 64 -39.09 -11.20 -49.12
C ILE A 64 -38.91 -11.59 -47.65
N GLN A 65 -38.75 -10.61 -46.75
CA GLN A 65 -38.60 -10.87 -45.32
C GLN A 65 -39.79 -11.66 -44.76
N TYR A 66 -41.02 -11.29 -45.12
CA TYR A 66 -42.21 -11.98 -44.67
C TYR A 66 -42.26 -13.43 -45.18
N VAL A 67 -42.05 -13.63 -46.48
CA VAL A 67 -42.13 -14.98 -47.06
C VAL A 67 -41.08 -15.91 -46.45
N PHE A 68 -39.84 -15.45 -46.31
CA PHE A 68 -38.78 -16.28 -45.73
C PHE A 68 -38.95 -16.49 -44.21
N ARG A 69 -39.46 -15.48 -43.48
CA ARG A 69 -39.74 -15.62 -42.04
C ARG A 69 -40.87 -16.61 -41.77
N GLU A 70 -42.01 -16.48 -42.45
CA GLU A 70 -43.17 -17.35 -42.18
C GLU A 70 -43.08 -18.69 -42.92
N GLY A 71 -42.39 -18.75 -44.06
CA GLY A 71 -42.28 -19.96 -44.89
C GLY A 71 -41.12 -20.87 -44.49
N GLU A 72 -39.99 -20.32 -44.07
CA GLU A 72 -38.77 -21.09 -43.77
C GLU A 72 -38.15 -20.77 -42.40
N ASN A 73 -38.77 -19.87 -41.60
CA ASN A 73 -38.21 -19.38 -40.34
C ASN A 73 -36.83 -18.73 -40.51
N ILE A 74 -36.61 -18.05 -41.64
CA ILE A 74 -35.38 -17.33 -41.96
C ILE A 74 -35.59 -15.83 -41.82
N VAL A 75 -34.81 -15.19 -40.95
CA VAL A 75 -34.82 -13.74 -40.79
C VAL A 75 -33.77 -13.11 -41.70
N LEU A 76 -34.23 -12.22 -42.58
CA LEU A 76 -33.40 -11.52 -43.56
C LEU A 76 -33.36 -10.01 -43.29
N PRO A 77 -32.31 -9.29 -43.71
CA PRO A 77 -32.21 -7.84 -43.54
C PRO A 77 -33.23 -7.07 -44.40
N GLY A 78 -33.52 -5.84 -43.99
CA GLY A 78 -34.56 -4.99 -44.60
C GLY A 78 -34.15 -4.20 -45.84
N SER A 79 -32.87 -4.24 -46.24
CA SER A 79 -32.39 -3.52 -47.43
C SER A 79 -32.13 -4.45 -48.62
N PRO A 80 -32.55 -4.08 -49.85
CA PRO A 80 -32.20 -4.82 -51.07
C PRO A 80 -30.69 -5.02 -51.27
N SER A 81 -29.87 -4.05 -50.86
CA SER A 81 -28.40 -4.15 -50.98
C SER A 81 -27.81 -5.16 -50.00
N GLN A 82 -28.38 -5.26 -48.80
CA GLN A 82 -27.96 -6.20 -47.77
C GLN A 82 -28.39 -7.62 -48.16
N LEU A 83 -29.63 -7.79 -48.64
CA LEU A 83 -30.08 -9.05 -49.23
C LEU A 83 -29.13 -9.51 -50.35
N TRP A 84 -28.78 -8.62 -51.29
CA TRP A 84 -27.86 -8.96 -52.38
C TRP A 84 -26.48 -9.45 -51.91
N LYS A 85 -26.01 -9.01 -50.73
CA LYS A 85 -24.73 -9.45 -50.15
C LYS A 85 -24.82 -10.76 -49.39
N LEU A 86 -26.01 -11.14 -48.95
CA LEU A 86 -26.26 -12.39 -48.23
C LEU A 86 -26.71 -13.51 -49.17
N GLY A 87 -26.54 -14.75 -48.72
CA GLY A 87 -26.97 -15.95 -49.44
C GLY A 87 -26.03 -16.34 -50.58
N GLU A 88 -26.19 -17.58 -51.03
CA GLU A 88 -25.35 -18.18 -52.05
C GLU A 88 -25.63 -17.51 -53.42
N PRO A 89 -24.61 -17.03 -54.17
CA PRO A 89 -24.78 -16.60 -55.55
C PRO A 89 -25.19 -17.78 -56.41
N ILE A 90 -26.33 -17.67 -57.10
CA ILE A 90 -26.82 -18.73 -57.98
C ILE A 90 -26.55 -18.36 -59.43
N GLU A 91 -25.88 -19.26 -60.16
CA GLU A 91 -25.73 -19.13 -61.61
C GLU A 91 -27.09 -19.25 -62.30
N ARG A 92 -27.26 -18.55 -63.43
CA ARG A 92 -28.56 -18.46 -64.10
C ARG A 92 -29.14 -19.84 -64.50
N SER A 93 -28.29 -20.81 -64.80
CA SER A 93 -28.67 -22.19 -65.13
C SER A 93 -29.12 -23.02 -63.92
N GLU A 94 -28.80 -22.58 -62.70
CA GLU A 94 -29.04 -23.30 -61.46
C GLU A 94 -30.18 -22.70 -60.63
N ILE A 95 -30.87 -21.68 -61.17
CA ILE A 95 -32.01 -21.03 -60.53
C ILE A 95 -33.15 -22.04 -60.36
N GLN A 96 -33.64 -22.13 -59.14
CA GLN A 96 -34.72 -23.01 -58.71
C GLN A 96 -35.87 -22.19 -58.10
N PRO A 97 -37.12 -22.69 -58.17
CA PRO A 97 -38.23 -22.09 -57.45
C PRO A 97 -37.88 -21.83 -55.97
N GLY A 98 -38.17 -20.64 -55.48
CA GLY A 98 -37.79 -20.17 -54.14
C GLY A 98 -36.58 -19.22 -54.14
N ASP A 99 -35.70 -19.28 -55.16
CA ASP A 99 -34.57 -18.36 -55.27
C ASP A 99 -35.03 -16.90 -55.42
N VAL A 100 -34.27 -15.97 -54.85
CA VAL A 100 -34.56 -14.54 -54.96
C VAL A 100 -33.74 -13.93 -56.08
N LEU A 101 -34.43 -13.42 -57.08
CA LEU A 101 -33.86 -12.74 -58.24
C LEU A 101 -33.84 -11.24 -57.99
N PHE A 102 -32.74 -10.59 -58.37
CA PHE A 102 -32.54 -9.16 -58.19
C PHE A 102 -32.56 -8.45 -59.53
N PHE A 103 -33.25 -7.33 -59.56
CA PHE A 103 -33.40 -6.49 -60.75
C PHE A 103 -32.94 -5.06 -60.48
N THR A 104 -32.23 -4.45 -61.43
CA THR A 104 -31.73 -3.07 -61.28
C THR A 104 -32.84 -2.06 -61.52
N ALA A 105 -33.05 -1.12 -60.60
CA ALA A 105 -33.97 0.00 -60.75
C ALA A 105 -33.30 1.31 -60.32
N SER A 106 -32.89 2.13 -61.29
CA SER A 106 -32.12 3.37 -61.06
C SER A 106 -30.89 3.10 -60.17
N ASN A 107 -30.93 3.53 -58.89
CA ASN A 107 -29.87 3.35 -57.90
C ASN A 107 -30.19 2.29 -56.84
N ASN A 108 -31.16 1.41 -57.09
CA ASN A 108 -31.60 0.39 -56.14
C ASN A 108 -31.78 -0.98 -56.80
N LEU A 109 -31.99 -2.01 -55.98
CA LEU A 109 -32.36 -3.36 -56.42
C LEU A 109 -33.82 -3.64 -56.05
N ILE A 110 -34.51 -4.36 -56.93
CA ILE A 110 -35.83 -4.92 -56.66
C ILE A 110 -35.66 -6.43 -56.53
N PRO A 111 -35.81 -7.01 -55.32
CA PRO A 111 -35.83 -8.44 -55.16
C PRO A 111 -37.21 -9.03 -55.54
N ALA A 112 -37.21 -10.25 -56.05
CA ALA A 112 -38.42 -11.00 -56.40
C ALA A 112 -38.20 -12.51 -56.21
N ILE A 113 -39.24 -13.24 -55.83
CA ILE A 113 -39.16 -14.70 -55.64
C ILE A 113 -39.39 -15.39 -56.99
N TYR A 114 -38.48 -16.27 -57.39
CA TYR A 114 -38.67 -17.09 -58.58
C TYR A 114 -39.66 -18.22 -58.28
N LYS A 115 -40.70 -18.31 -59.09
CA LYS A 115 -41.73 -19.34 -58.97
C LYS A 115 -41.39 -20.59 -59.82
N GLY A 116 -40.57 -20.44 -60.85
CA GLY A 116 -40.42 -21.43 -61.92
C GLY A 116 -41.03 -20.96 -63.24
N ASP A 117 -40.71 -21.64 -64.33
CA ASP A 117 -41.20 -21.36 -65.69
C ASP A 117 -40.98 -19.91 -66.16
N ASN A 118 -39.85 -19.29 -65.79
CA ASN A 118 -39.56 -17.87 -66.06
C ASN A 118 -40.51 -16.88 -65.35
N ILE A 119 -41.27 -17.32 -64.34
CA ILE A 119 -42.18 -16.46 -63.59
C ILE A 119 -41.53 -16.04 -62.28
N ILE A 120 -41.60 -14.74 -61.98
CA ILE A 120 -41.29 -14.17 -60.66
C ILE A 120 -42.55 -13.66 -59.98
N ILE A 121 -42.52 -13.64 -58.65
CA ILE A 121 -43.49 -12.95 -57.79
C ILE A 121 -42.77 -11.76 -57.19
N VAL A 122 -43.26 -10.56 -57.51
CA VAL A 122 -42.59 -9.29 -57.18
C VAL A 122 -43.61 -8.28 -56.70
N VAL A 123 -43.17 -7.37 -55.82
CA VAL A 123 -44.00 -6.23 -55.43
C VAL A 123 -43.70 -5.04 -56.31
N THR A 124 -44.74 -4.47 -56.92
CA THR A 124 -44.63 -3.26 -57.74
C THR A 124 -45.47 -2.14 -57.14
N THR A 125 -45.04 -0.89 -57.33
CA THR A 125 -45.71 0.28 -56.75
C THR A 125 -47.17 0.44 -57.19
N ASN A 126 -47.51 -0.04 -58.39
CA ASN A 126 -48.83 0.18 -58.99
C ASN A 126 -49.81 -0.98 -58.79
N GLU A 127 -49.30 -2.21 -58.69
CA GLU A 127 -50.14 -3.42 -58.65
C GLU A 127 -49.96 -4.24 -57.37
N GLY A 128 -49.05 -3.86 -56.49
CA GLY A 128 -48.73 -4.65 -55.30
C GLY A 128 -48.01 -5.95 -55.67
N VAL A 129 -48.30 -7.03 -54.95
CA VAL A 129 -47.71 -8.36 -55.17
C VAL A 129 -48.30 -8.97 -56.45
N VAL A 130 -47.46 -9.18 -57.47
CA VAL A 130 -47.88 -9.66 -58.79
C VAL A 130 -46.91 -10.67 -59.40
N LYS A 131 -47.44 -11.46 -60.35
CA LYS A 131 -46.64 -12.34 -61.20
C LYS A 131 -46.12 -11.60 -62.44
N ARG A 132 -44.89 -11.89 -62.84
CA ARG A 132 -44.28 -11.39 -64.08
C ARG A 132 -43.49 -12.50 -64.76
N ASN A 133 -43.62 -12.60 -66.08
CA ASN A 133 -42.78 -13.47 -66.89
C ASN A 133 -41.54 -12.68 -67.33
N ILE A 134 -40.35 -13.08 -66.86
CA ILE A 134 -39.11 -12.34 -67.04
C ILE A 134 -38.50 -12.49 -68.45
N VAL A 135 -39.09 -13.31 -69.32
CA VAL A 135 -38.66 -13.44 -70.73
C VAL A 135 -39.55 -12.57 -71.63
N GLU A 136 -40.85 -12.59 -71.37
CA GLU A 136 -41.85 -11.84 -72.14
C GLU A 136 -41.87 -10.35 -71.77
N ASP A 137 -41.69 -10.02 -70.49
CA ASP A 137 -41.65 -8.64 -70.02
C ASP A 137 -40.25 -8.04 -70.18
N SER A 138 -40.08 -7.23 -71.22
CA SER A 138 -38.81 -6.52 -71.51
C SER A 138 -38.28 -5.70 -70.34
N TYR A 139 -39.15 -5.16 -69.47
CA TYR A 139 -38.72 -4.35 -68.34
C TYR A 139 -37.88 -5.19 -67.36
N TRP A 140 -38.37 -6.37 -67.00
CA TRP A 140 -37.70 -7.28 -66.06
C TRP A 140 -36.55 -8.03 -66.71
N ARG A 141 -36.73 -8.48 -67.96
CA ARG A 141 -35.70 -9.21 -68.72
C ARG A 141 -34.38 -8.44 -68.78
N ASP A 142 -34.47 -7.16 -69.16
CA ASP A 142 -33.29 -6.35 -69.44
C ASP A 142 -32.65 -5.78 -68.16
N ARG A 143 -33.33 -5.88 -67.01
CA ARG A 143 -32.88 -5.41 -65.68
C ARG A 143 -32.39 -6.52 -64.77
N TYR A 144 -32.41 -7.77 -65.20
CA TYR A 144 -31.94 -8.88 -64.38
C TYR A 144 -30.46 -8.71 -64.01
N LYS A 145 -30.17 -8.72 -62.70
CA LYS A 145 -28.81 -8.58 -62.16
C LYS A 145 -28.19 -9.91 -61.77
N GLY A 146 -28.97 -10.80 -61.15
CA GLY A 146 -28.48 -12.06 -60.58
C GLY A 146 -29.49 -12.68 -59.63
N ALA A 147 -29.14 -13.83 -59.04
CA ALA A 147 -29.99 -14.58 -58.10
C ALA A 147 -29.22 -14.96 -56.82
N ARG A 148 -29.97 -15.08 -55.72
CA ARG A 148 -29.48 -15.57 -54.41
C ARG A 148 -30.38 -16.68 -53.86
N ARG A 149 -29.77 -17.63 -53.17
CA ARG A 149 -30.46 -18.69 -52.41
C ARG A 149 -30.22 -18.50 -50.91
N TYR A 150 -31.29 -18.63 -50.11
CA TYR A 150 -31.24 -18.42 -48.66
C TYR A 150 -31.58 -19.67 -47.83
N THR A 151 -32.05 -20.76 -48.42
CA THR A 151 -32.53 -21.98 -47.72
C THR A 151 -31.52 -22.57 -46.73
N ASN A 152 -30.21 -22.33 -46.88
CA ASN A 152 -29.17 -22.78 -45.97
C ASN A 152 -28.56 -21.69 -45.08
N ILE A 153 -28.99 -20.44 -45.21
CA ILE A 153 -28.31 -19.32 -44.52
C ILE A 153 -28.40 -19.44 -43.00
N ALA A 154 -29.50 -19.97 -42.46
CA ALA A 154 -29.65 -20.20 -41.02
C ALA A 154 -28.71 -21.31 -40.49
N ASN A 155 -28.29 -22.25 -41.34
CA ASN A 155 -27.34 -23.30 -41.00
C ASN A 155 -25.87 -22.85 -41.17
N GLU A 156 -25.64 -21.87 -42.04
CA GLU A 156 -24.31 -21.31 -42.33
C GLU A 156 -23.94 -20.17 -41.38
N LEU A 157 -24.92 -19.36 -40.97
CA LEU A 157 -24.72 -18.29 -40.00
C LEU A 157 -24.54 -18.84 -38.59
N ASN A 158 -23.72 -18.15 -37.83
CA ASN A 158 -23.57 -18.42 -36.42
C ASN A 158 -24.89 -18.12 -35.69
N PRO A 159 -25.33 -18.96 -34.74
CA PRO A 159 -26.55 -18.72 -33.96
C PRO A 159 -26.64 -17.34 -33.30
N ALA A 160 -25.52 -16.73 -32.90
CA ALA A 160 -25.46 -15.35 -32.40
C ALA A 160 -25.82 -14.32 -33.50
N ALA A 161 -25.35 -14.50 -34.73
CA ALA A 161 -25.70 -13.64 -35.85
C ALA A 161 -27.18 -13.77 -36.24
N VAL A 162 -27.73 -14.99 -36.21
CA VAL A 162 -29.16 -15.23 -36.44
C VAL A 162 -29.99 -14.52 -35.36
N LYS A 163 -29.61 -14.69 -34.09
CA LYS A 163 -30.30 -14.01 -32.99
C LYS A 163 -30.20 -12.49 -33.06
N ALA A 164 -29.06 -11.97 -33.49
CA ALA A 164 -28.85 -10.54 -33.71
C ALA A 164 -29.77 -9.97 -34.81
N LEU A 165 -30.00 -10.74 -35.89
CA LEU A 165 -30.96 -10.39 -36.94
C LEU A 165 -32.41 -10.40 -36.44
N GLU A 166 -32.80 -11.39 -35.62
CA GLU A 166 -34.14 -11.44 -35.01
C GLU A 166 -34.46 -10.21 -34.16
N LEU A 167 -33.46 -9.64 -33.50
CA LEU A 167 -33.59 -8.47 -32.64
C LEU A 167 -33.50 -7.14 -33.41
N ALA A 168 -33.36 -7.17 -34.74
CA ALA A 168 -33.34 -5.96 -35.55
C ALA A 168 -34.65 -5.17 -35.36
N GLY A 169 -34.53 -3.88 -35.06
CA GLY A 169 -35.65 -3.00 -34.72
C GLY A 169 -36.01 -2.94 -33.24
N SER A 170 -35.43 -3.78 -32.36
CA SER A 170 -35.58 -3.61 -30.90
C SER A 170 -35.09 -2.21 -30.47
N PRO A 171 -35.81 -1.51 -29.58
CA PRO A 171 -35.53 -0.12 -29.23
C PRO A 171 -34.21 0.05 -28.46
N TYR A 172 -33.68 1.27 -28.48
CA TYR A 172 -32.52 1.66 -27.68
C TYR A 172 -32.95 2.13 -26.28
N GLU A 173 -32.24 1.67 -25.25
CA GLU A 173 -32.38 2.14 -23.88
C GLU A 173 -31.00 2.18 -23.22
N LEU A 174 -30.63 3.31 -22.61
CA LEU A 174 -29.35 3.44 -21.91
C LEU A 174 -29.33 2.51 -20.70
N GLY A 175 -28.35 1.61 -20.62
CA GLY A 175 -28.29 0.57 -19.58
C GLY A 175 -29.14 -0.67 -19.88
N GLY A 176 -29.91 -0.66 -20.97
CA GLY A 176 -30.80 -1.75 -21.36
C GLY A 176 -30.07 -3.01 -21.80
N ASN A 177 -30.63 -4.18 -21.49
CA ASN A 177 -30.03 -5.48 -21.75
C ASN A 177 -31.06 -6.58 -22.13
N ASP A 178 -32.24 -6.18 -22.62
CA ASP A 178 -33.31 -7.07 -23.05
C ASP A 178 -34.10 -6.50 -24.26
N PRO A 179 -34.99 -7.29 -24.91
CA PRO A 179 -35.67 -6.87 -26.14
C PRO A 179 -36.58 -5.64 -26.02
N ASN A 180 -36.93 -5.19 -24.81
CA ASN A 180 -37.68 -3.95 -24.59
C ASN A 180 -36.80 -2.70 -24.69
N GLY A 181 -35.48 -2.86 -24.67
CA GLY A 181 -34.52 -1.77 -24.67
C GLY A 181 -33.09 -2.29 -24.53
N PHE A 182 -32.24 -1.98 -25.51
CA PHE A 182 -30.81 -2.33 -25.47
C PHE A 182 -29.91 -1.10 -25.46
N ASP A 183 -28.81 -1.17 -24.69
CA ASP A 183 -27.58 -0.43 -24.99
C ASP A 183 -26.64 -1.29 -25.86
N HIS A 184 -25.52 -0.72 -26.31
CA HIS A 184 -24.60 -1.40 -27.22
C HIS A 184 -24.06 -2.72 -26.67
N SER A 185 -23.51 -2.72 -25.44
CA SER A 185 -22.89 -3.92 -24.87
C SER A 185 -23.91 -4.88 -24.26
N GLY A 186 -25.05 -4.37 -23.80
CA GLY A 186 -26.21 -5.13 -23.33
C GLY A 186 -26.87 -5.94 -24.45
N PHE A 187 -26.93 -5.40 -25.68
CA PHE A 187 -27.35 -6.17 -26.87
C PHE A 187 -26.47 -7.39 -27.11
N VAL A 188 -25.15 -7.19 -27.17
CA VAL A 188 -24.20 -8.29 -27.38
C VAL A 188 -24.28 -9.29 -26.23
N GLN A 189 -24.32 -8.80 -24.99
CA GLN A 189 -24.48 -9.65 -23.82
C GLN A 189 -25.75 -10.51 -23.89
N TYR A 190 -26.90 -9.91 -24.22
CA TYR A 190 -28.17 -10.62 -24.34
C TYR A 190 -28.09 -11.72 -25.40
N VAL A 191 -27.58 -11.41 -26.59
CA VAL A 191 -27.46 -12.38 -27.68
C VAL A 191 -26.61 -13.59 -27.26
N PHE A 192 -25.42 -13.36 -26.70
CA PHE A 192 -24.55 -14.45 -26.29
C PHE A 192 -25.11 -15.24 -25.09
N ARG A 193 -25.76 -14.56 -24.14
CA ARG A 193 -26.45 -15.20 -23.01
C ARG A 193 -27.59 -16.09 -23.49
N GLU A 194 -28.41 -15.62 -24.42
CA GLU A 194 -29.55 -16.39 -24.90
C GLU A 194 -29.14 -17.59 -25.76
N VAL A 195 -28.15 -17.40 -26.64
CA VAL A 195 -27.72 -18.42 -27.59
C VAL A 195 -26.86 -19.48 -26.93
N TYR A 196 -25.88 -19.07 -26.12
CA TYR A 196 -24.89 -19.99 -25.57
C TYR A 196 -25.11 -20.34 -24.10
N LYS A 197 -26.07 -19.68 -23.42
CA LYS A 197 -26.32 -19.82 -21.98
C LYS A 197 -25.08 -19.55 -21.14
N LEU A 198 -24.30 -18.54 -21.54
CA LEU A 198 -23.06 -18.12 -20.90
C LEU A 198 -23.23 -16.80 -20.14
N ASP A 199 -22.46 -16.64 -19.07
CA ASP A 199 -22.34 -15.38 -18.34
C ASP A 199 -21.36 -14.45 -19.09
N PHE A 200 -21.91 -13.69 -20.04
CA PHE A 200 -21.14 -12.86 -20.96
C PHE A 200 -20.83 -11.47 -20.38
N PRO A 201 -19.67 -10.86 -20.69
CA PRO A 201 -19.29 -9.56 -20.11
C PRO A 201 -20.29 -8.44 -20.38
N ARG A 202 -20.54 -7.59 -19.36
CA ARG A 202 -21.60 -6.58 -19.39
C ARG A 202 -21.16 -5.32 -20.12
N THR A 203 -19.90 -4.92 -19.95
CA THR A 203 -19.36 -3.68 -20.52
C THR A 203 -18.60 -3.96 -21.81
N ALA A 204 -18.64 -3.02 -22.76
CA ALA A 204 -17.88 -3.14 -24.01
C ALA A 204 -16.36 -3.31 -23.78
N ASN A 205 -15.83 -2.76 -22.68
CA ASN A 205 -14.41 -2.87 -22.33
C ASN A 205 -14.05 -4.28 -21.86
N GLU A 206 -14.89 -4.90 -21.02
CA GLU A 206 -14.69 -6.30 -20.64
C GLU A 206 -14.79 -7.21 -21.86
N GLN A 207 -15.81 -7.01 -22.71
CA GLN A 207 -15.98 -7.78 -23.95
C GLN A 207 -14.73 -7.66 -24.84
N TRP A 208 -14.21 -6.45 -25.05
CA TRP A 208 -12.98 -6.23 -25.82
C TRP A 208 -11.75 -6.96 -25.25
N ARG A 209 -11.62 -7.04 -23.92
CA ARG A 209 -10.48 -7.67 -23.25
C ARG A 209 -10.57 -9.20 -23.25
N VAL A 210 -11.77 -9.75 -23.05
CA VAL A 210 -11.99 -11.20 -22.90
C VAL A 210 -11.93 -11.93 -24.23
N GLY A 211 -12.49 -11.37 -25.30
CA GLY A 211 -12.57 -12.06 -26.57
C GLY A 211 -11.20 -12.24 -27.27
N MET A 212 -11.06 -13.31 -28.05
CA MET A 212 -9.88 -13.56 -28.88
C MET A 212 -9.81 -12.55 -30.02
N GLU A 213 -8.65 -11.93 -30.23
CA GLU A 213 -8.43 -11.02 -31.37
C GLU A 213 -8.66 -11.72 -32.71
N VAL A 214 -9.42 -11.07 -33.59
CA VAL A 214 -9.68 -11.54 -34.96
C VAL A 214 -9.29 -10.44 -35.93
N ASP A 215 -8.48 -10.82 -36.92
CA ASP A 215 -8.14 -9.94 -38.02
C ASP A 215 -9.34 -9.75 -38.96
N THR A 216 -9.47 -8.57 -39.55
CA THR A 216 -10.68 -8.21 -40.33
C THR A 216 -10.90 -9.08 -41.57
N VAL A 217 -9.84 -9.71 -42.08
CA VAL A 217 -9.90 -10.67 -43.19
C VAL A 217 -10.38 -12.07 -42.77
N ASP A 218 -10.32 -12.37 -41.47
CA ASP A 218 -10.68 -13.67 -40.87
C ASP A 218 -12.03 -13.62 -40.14
N LEU A 219 -12.82 -12.57 -40.38
CA LEU A 219 -14.14 -12.41 -39.81
C LEU A 219 -15.04 -13.58 -40.18
N LYS A 220 -15.69 -14.13 -39.16
CA LYS A 220 -16.70 -15.18 -39.28
C LYS A 220 -17.98 -14.70 -38.64
N SER A 221 -19.10 -15.22 -39.15
CA SER A 221 -20.41 -15.01 -38.55
C SER A 221 -20.36 -15.20 -37.02
N GLY A 222 -20.95 -14.27 -36.28
CA GLY A 222 -20.98 -14.25 -34.82
C GLY A 222 -19.79 -13.58 -34.14
N ASP A 223 -18.74 -13.17 -34.86
CA ASP A 223 -17.68 -12.34 -34.29
C ASP A 223 -18.24 -10.98 -33.86
N VAL A 224 -17.66 -10.36 -32.83
CA VAL A 224 -18.09 -9.04 -32.34
C VAL A 224 -17.13 -7.99 -32.86
N LEU A 225 -17.65 -7.06 -33.66
CA LEU A 225 -16.94 -5.87 -34.13
C LEU A 225 -17.01 -4.78 -33.06
N PHE A 226 -15.91 -4.07 -32.85
CA PHE A 226 -15.86 -2.94 -31.92
C PHE A 226 -15.57 -1.65 -32.66
N PHE A 227 -16.37 -0.63 -32.38
CA PHE A 227 -16.23 0.68 -33.01
C PHE A 227 -15.91 1.77 -31.99
N GLN A 228 -15.20 2.80 -32.45
CA GLN A 228 -14.91 4.01 -31.68
C GLN A 228 -16.19 4.84 -31.51
N GLY A 229 -16.68 4.95 -30.27
CA GLY A 229 -17.71 5.91 -29.88
C GLY A 229 -17.12 7.20 -29.30
N SER A 230 -17.99 8.09 -28.82
CA SER A 230 -17.58 9.37 -28.20
C SER A 230 -16.90 9.19 -26.85
N SER A 231 -17.41 8.28 -26.03
CA SER A 231 -16.92 8.02 -24.67
C SER A 231 -16.75 6.54 -24.35
N VAL A 232 -17.24 5.65 -25.23
CA VAL A 232 -17.27 4.20 -25.03
C VAL A 232 -16.99 3.48 -26.35
N ARG A 233 -16.58 2.21 -26.27
CA ARG A 233 -16.56 1.31 -27.43
C ARG A 233 -17.99 0.89 -27.75
N LEU A 234 -18.33 0.80 -29.04
CA LEU A 234 -19.64 0.39 -29.52
C LEU A 234 -19.51 -1.02 -30.11
N PRO A 235 -19.86 -2.10 -29.39
CA PRO A 235 -19.81 -3.43 -29.95
C PRO A 235 -21.03 -3.73 -30.84
N GLY A 236 -20.83 -4.54 -31.88
CA GLY A 236 -21.87 -5.05 -32.77
C GLY A 236 -21.52 -6.46 -33.26
N ILE A 237 -22.51 -7.25 -33.65
CA ILE A 237 -22.34 -8.66 -34.02
C ILE A 237 -22.25 -8.77 -35.54
N TYR A 238 -21.13 -9.31 -36.03
CA TYR A 238 -20.91 -9.61 -37.43
C TYR A 238 -21.84 -10.72 -37.90
N ILE A 239 -22.58 -10.46 -38.98
CA ILE A 239 -23.52 -11.39 -39.57
C ILE A 239 -22.77 -12.19 -40.64
N ASP A 240 -22.45 -11.56 -41.77
CA ASP A 240 -21.66 -12.12 -42.86
C ASP A 240 -21.40 -11.05 -43.95
N ASN A 241 -20.41 -11.24 -44.81
CA ASN A 241 -20.12 -10.41 -45.98
C ASN A 241 -20.12 -8.87 -45.73
N GLY A 242 -19.54 -8.45 -44.61
CA GLY A 242 -19.49 -7.04 -44.19
C GLY A 242 -20.77 -6.51 -43.53
N ILE A 243 -21.80 -7.34 -43.40
CA ILE A 243 -23.05 -7.01 -42.70
C ILE A 243 -22.90 -7.31 -41.21
N PHE A 244 -23.37 -6.40 -40.36
CA PHE A 244 -23.35 -6.57 -38.91
C PHE A 244 -24.57 -5.89 -38.26
N ALA A 245 -24.97 -6.37 -37.08
CA ALA A 245 -26.02 -5.79 -36.27
C ALA A 245 -25.42 -4.97 -35.11
N ILE A 246 -25.91 -3.76 -34.88
CA ILE A 246 -25.45 -2.88 -33.82
C ILE A 246 -26.58 -2.00 -33.31
N VAL A 247 -26.56 -1.66 -32.02
CA VAL A 247 -27.51 -0.69 -31.47
C VAL A 247 -27.13 0.72 -31.89
N ILE A 248 -28.11 1.52 -32.30
CA ILE A 248 -28.01 2.97 -32.55
C ILE A 248 -29.18 3.68 -31.88
N THR A 249 -29.27 5.01 -31.98
CA THR A 249 -30.32 5.82 -31.33
C THR A 249 -31.75 5.40 -31.69
N ASN A 250 -31.96 4.77 -32.86
CA ASN A 250 -33.26 4.29 -33.33
C ASN A 250 -33.48 2.79 -33.04
N GLY A 251 -32.64 2.16 -32.20
CA GLY A 251 -32.68 0.74 -31.88
C GLY A 251 -31.60 -0.09 -32.58
N VAL A 252 -31.77 -1.42 -32.55
CA VAL A 252 -30.88 -2.38 -33.21
C VAL A 252 -30.99 -2.23 -34.72
N ALA A 253 -29.91 -1.81 -35.37
CA ALA A 253 -29.80 -1.63 -36.81
C ALA A 253 -28.88 -2.68 -37.45
N VAL A 254 -29.24 -3.12 -38.65
CA VAL A 254 -28.38 -3.93 -39.51
C VAL A 254 -27.67 -3.01 -40.48
N VAL A 255 -26.34 -3.05 -40.48
CA VAL A 255 -25.46 -2.12 -41.18
C VAL A 255 -24.55 -2.87 -42.14
N ASP A 256 -24.28 -2.25 -43.28
CA ASP A 256 -23.25 -2.69 -44.23
C ASP A 256 -21.98 -1.86 -44.00
N LEU A 257 -20.92 -2.51 -43.52
CA LEU A 257 -19.64 -1.89 -43.18
C LEU A 257 -19.00 -1.21 -44.39
N GLU A 258 -19.05 -1.85 -45.56
CA GLU A 258 -18.40 -1.35 -46.77
C GLU A 258 -19.17 -0.19 -47.41
N ALA A 259 -20.49 -0.13 -47.20
CA ALA A 259 -21.32 0.96 -47.69
C ALA A 259 -21.38 2.17 -46.73
N SER A 260 -20.80 2.06 -45.53
CA SER A 260 -20.87 3.11 -44.51
C SER A 260 -19.49 3.63 -44.09
N ASP A 261 -19.09 4.77 -44.67
CA ASP A 261 -17.86 5.46 -44.30
C ASP A 261 -17.80 5.80 -42.79
N TYR A 262 -18.95 6.07 -42.18
CA TYR A 262 -19.05 6.37 -40.75
C TYR A 262 -18.57 5.20 -39.88
N TRP A 263 -19.08 3.99 -40.14
CA TRP A 263 -18.71 2.80 -39.36
C TRP A 263 -17.34 2.26 -39.75
N LYS A 264 -17.02 2.28 -41.05
CA LYS A 264 -15.72 1.83 -41.56
C LYS A 264 -14.55 2.60 -40.96
N SER A 265 -14.67 3.94 -40.87
CA SER A 265 -13.64 4.79 -40.26
C SER A 265 -13.51 4.67 -38.75
N ARG A 266 -14.46 3.99 -38.08
CA ARG A 266 -14.49 3.83 -36.62
C ARG A 266 -14.20 2.41 -36.16
N LEU A 267 -14.02 1.45 -37.07
CA LEU A 267 -13.73 0.07 -36.68
C LEU A 267 -12.38 0.01 -35.95
N LEU A 268 -12.41 -0.42 -34.70
CA LEU A 268 -11.22 -0.62 -33.86
C LEU A 268 -10.62 -2.02 -34.06
N GLY A 269 -11.47 -3.01 -34.32
CA GLY A 269 -11.08 -4.40 -34.50
C GLY A 269 -12.25 -5.34 -34.20
N ALA A 270 -11.96 -6.64 -34.19
CA ALA A 270 -12.95 -7.68 -33.93
C ALA A 270 -12.48 -8.66 -32.85
N ARG A 271 -13.44 -9.22 -32.12
CA ARG A 271 -13.22 -10.27 -31.12
C ARG A 271 -14.12 -11.47 -31.37
N ARG A 272 -13.57 -12.67 -31.20
CA ARG A 272 -14.30 -13.94 -31.22
C ARG A 272 -14.41 -14.51 -29.82
N PHE A 273 -15.61 -14.97 -29.49
CA PHE A 273 -15.90 -15.56 -28.19
C PHE A 273 -16.22 -17.04 -28.34
N THR A 274 -15.65 -17.84 -27.45
CA THR A 274 -15.98 -19.26 -27.30
C THR A 274 -16.38 -19.51 -25.85
N LYS A 275 -17.11 -20.60 -25.61
CA LYS A 275 -17.53 -20.99 -24.26
C LYS A 275 -16.36 -21.05 -23.27
N ASN A 276 -15.28 -21.72 -23.66
CA ASN A 276 -14.10 -21.88 -22.80
C ASN A 276 -13.45 -20.54 -22.43
N ILE A 277 -13.31 -19.63 -23.40
CA ILE A 277 -12.67 -18.32 -23.18
C ILE A 277 -13.48 -17.49 -22.17
N ILE A 278 -14.81 -17.51 -22.27
CA ILE A 278 -15.68 -16.77 -21.37
C ILE A 278 -15.58 -17.35 -19.96
N GLU A 279 -15.69 -18.67 -19.81
CA GLU A 279 -15.64 -19.35 -18.50
C GLU A 279 -14.26 -19.22 -17.83
N GLU A 280 -13.14 -19.36 -18.57
CA GLU A 280 -11.78 -19.21 -18.03
C GLU A 280 -11.48 -17.79 -17.55
N SER A 281 -11.97 -16.77 -18.25
CA SER A 281 -11.65 -15.37 -17.95
C SER A 281 -12.18 -14.88 -16.59
N VAL A 282 -13.36 -15.36 -16.17
CA VAL A 282 -14.00 -14.99 -14.89
C VAL A 282 -13.37 -15.74 -13.72
N VAL A 283 -12.95 -17.00 -13.95
CA VAL A 283 -12.36 -17.84 -12.90
C VAL A 283 -10.89 -17.49 -12.63
N SER A 284 -10.14 -16.98 -13.60
CA SER A 284 -8.68 -16.78 -13.46
C SER A 284 -8.17 -15.72 -12.45
N ASN A 285 -9.04 -14.95 -11.78
CA ASN A 285 -8.59 -13.94 -10.82
C ASN A 285 -8.53 -14.51 -9.39
N PRO A 286 -7.35 -14.60 -8.74
CA PRO A 286 -7.20 -15.25 -7.43
C PRO A 286 -7.99 -14.57 -6.30
N ILE A 287 -8.23 -13.25 -6.39
CA ILE A 287 -9.05 -12.50 -5.43
C ILE A 287 -10.50 -12.96 -5.53
N VAL A 288 -11.01 -13.10 -6.77
CA VAL A 288 -12.37 -13.57 -7.03
C VAL A 288 -12.53 -15.04 -6.67
N GLU A 289 -11.57 -15.90 -7.02
CA GLU A 289 -11.57 -17.32 -6.62
C GLU A 289 -11.70 -17.46 -5.10
N LYS A 290 -10.84 -16.76 -4.34
CA LYS A 290 -10.88 -16.79 -2.89
C LYS A 290 -12.18 -16.21 -2.32
N ALA A 291 -12.76 -15.19 -2.94
CA ALA A 291 -14.05 -14.65 -2.54
C ALA A 291 -15.21 -15.64 -2.80
N MET A 292 -15.16 -16.38 -3.91
CA MET A 292 -16.15 -17.40 -4.26
C MET A 292 -16.11 -18.59 -3.31
N ASP A 293 -14.92 -19.02 -2.87
CA ASP A 293 -14.75 -20.07 -1.85
C ASP A 293 -15.46 -19.75 -0.52
N LEU A 294 -15.74 -18.47 -0.27
CA LEU A 294 -16.35 -17.99 0.97
C LEU A 294 -17.87 -17.80 0.88
N LEU A 295 -18.50 -18.08 -0.27
CA LEU A 295 -19.95 -17.97 -0.42
C LEU A 295 -20.70 -18.74 0.67
N GLY A 296 -21.70 -18.10 1.26
CA GLY A 296 -22.49 -18.64 2.37
C GLY A 296 -21.88 -18.47 3.76
N THR A 297 -20.66 -17.94 3.88
CA THR A 297 -20.05 -17.65 5.19
C THR A 297 -20.94 -16.66 5.98
N PRO A 298 -21.31 -16.96 7.23
CA PRO A 298 -22.32 -16.19 7.96
C PRO A 298 -21.85 -14.79 8.33
N TYR A 299 -22.81 -13.89 8.53
CA TYR A 299 -22.54 -12.55 9.07
C TYR A 299 -22.15 -12.61 10.55
N ASN A 300 -21.10 -11.89 10.91
CA ASN A 300 -20.71 -11.63 12.30
C ASN A 300 -20.05 -10.25 12.39
N SER A 301 -20.59 -9.35 13.22
CA SER A 301 -20.06 -7.98 13.37
C SER A 301 -18.60 -7.92 13.80
N GLU A 302 -18.14 -8.90 14.58
CA GLU A 302 -16.76 -8.98 15.09
C GLU A 302 -15.91 -10.04 14.39
N GLY A 303 -16.52 -10.85 13.52
CA GLY A 303 -15.88 -12.00 12.90
C GLY A 303 -14.80 -11.59 11.89
N LYS A 304 -13.66 -12.30 11.90
CA LYS A 304 -12.47 -12.01 11.10
C LYS A 304 -12.00 -13.20 10.26
N SER A 305 -12.76 -14.30 10.26
CA SER A 305 -12.40 -15.56 9.62
C SER A 305 -13.62 -16.33 9.15
N PRO A 306 -13.48 -17.27 8.20
CA PRO A 306 -14.61 -18.07 7.70
C PRO A 306 -15.35 -18.86 8.80
N THR A 307 -14.62 -19.27 9.83
CA THR A 307 -15.18 -20.00 10.99
C THR A 307 -15.97 -19.12 11.94
N GLU A 308 -15.57 -17.85 12.10
CA GLU A 308 -16.27 -16.89 12.95
C GLU A 308 -17.42 -16.19 12.23
N GLY A 309 -17.37 -16.16 10.89
CA GLY A 309 -18.16 -15.27 10.06
C GLY A 309 -17.44 -13.94 9.80
N PHE A 310 -18.06 -13.06 9.01
CA PHE A 310 -17.49 -11.76 8.66
C PHE A 310 -18.49 -10.62 8.80
N ASN A 311 -17.97 -9.41 9.04
CA ASN A 311 -18.63 -8.18 8.63
C ASN A 311 -18.16 -7.81 7.21
N THR A 312 -18.75 -6.76 6.62
CA THR A 312 -18.46 -6.32 5.25
C THR A 312 -16.99 -6.03 5.02
N THR A 313 -16.36 -5.29 5.92
CA THR A 313 -14.95 -4.91 5.81
C THR A 313 -14.01 -6.08 6.05
N ASN A 314 -14.24 -6.91 7.07
CA ASN A 314 -13.39 -8.05 7.40
C ASN A 314 -13.42 -9.15 6.32
N PHE A 315 -14.55 -9.31 5.61
CA PHE A 315 -14.61 -10.19 4.44
C PHE A 315 -13.57 -9.78 3.39
N VAL A 316 -13.59 -8.52 2.96
CA VAL A 316 -12.65 -7.99 1.96
C VAL A 316 -11.21 -8.06 2.48
N ARG A 317 -10.98 -7.66 3.73
CA ARG A 317 -9.65 -7.74 4.34
C ARG A 317 -9.10 -9.16 4.36
N TYR A 318 -9.94 -10.15 4.70
CA TYR A 318 -9.54 -11.56 4.71
C TYR A 318 -9.17 -12.02 3.31
N VAL A 319 -10.00 -11.76 2.29
CA VAL A 319 -9.72 -12.16 0.91
C VAL A 319 -8.39 -11.59 0.41
N PHE A 320 -8.18 -10.28 0.57
CA PHE A 320 -6.96 -9.62 0.10
C PHE A 320 -5.71 -10.00 0.91
N LYS A 321 -5.85 -10.27 2.21
CA LYS A 321 -4.75 -10.78 3.04
C LYS A 321 -4.34 -12.19 2.60
N GLU A 322 -5.30 -13.08 2.36
CA GLU A 322 -4.99 -14.47 1.99
C GLU A 322 -4.44 -14.60 0.56
N THR A 323 -4.81 -13.69 -0.34
CA THR A 323 -4.41 -13.75 -1.76
C THR A 323 -3.17 -12.92 -2.06
N LEU A 324 -3.08 -11.72 -1.51
CA LEU A 324 -1.99 -10.77 -1.79
C LEU A 324 -1.09 -10.50 -0.58
N ASN A 325 -1.37 -11.04 0.60
CA ASN A 325 -0.62 -10.77 1.84
C ASN A 325 -0.50 -9.26 2.17
N ILE A 326 -1.52 -8.47 1.82
CA ILE A 326 -1.58 -7.03 2.11
C ILE A 326 -2.36 -6.75 3.40
N GLN A 327 -2.03 -5.65 4.07
CA GLN A 327 -2.77 -5.13 5.22
C GLN A 327 -3.75 -4.05 4.79
N LEU A 328 -5.05 -4.36 4.81
CA LEU A 328 -6.12 -3.38 4.62
C LEU A 328 -6.67 -2.91 5.98
N SER A 329 -7.04 -1.63 6.05
CA SER A 329 -7.61 -1.00 7.25
C SER A 329 -8.89 -1.70 7.71
N VAL A 330 -9.17 -1.69 9.02
CA VAL A 330 -10.46 -2.13 9.60
C VAL A 330 -11.64 -1.23 9.17
N PHE A 331 -11.37 -0.03 8.63
CA PHE A 331 -12.38 0.95 8.23
C PHE A 331 -12.51 1.03 6.69
N SER A 332 -13.73 0.92 6.19
CA SER A 332 -14.00 0.86 4.75
C SER A 332 -13.78 2.19 4.01
N ASP A 333 -13.96 3.33 4.68
CA ASP A 333 -13.61 4.65 4.16
C ASP A 333 -12.10 4.78 3.89
N ARG A 334 -11.27 4.25 4.79
CA ARG A 334 -9.80 4.22 4.59
C ARG A 334 -9.39 3.25 3.48
N ILE A 335 -10.09 2.13 3.30
CA ILE A 335 -9.85 1.25 2.14
C ILE A 335 -10.20 1.99 0.83
N TYR A 336 -11.29 2.78 0.83
CA TYR A 336 -11.70 3.56 -0.34
C TYR A 336 -10.70 4.66 -0.75
N GLU A 337 -9.81 5.08 0.15
CA GLU A 337 -8.75 6.05 -0.15
C GLU A 337 -7.54 5.44 -0.87
N VAL A 338 -7.47 4.10 -0.98
CA VAL A 338 -6.33 3.38 -1.57
C VAL A 338 -6.64 2.96 -3.02
N GLY A 339 -5.65 3.09 -3.90
CA GLY A 339 -5.75 2.69 -5.29
C GLY A 339 -6.39 3.71 -6.22
N GLU A 340 -6.40 3.36 -7.51
CA GLU A 340 -6.96 4.18 -8.57
C GLU A 340 -8.49 4.11 -8.56
N SER A 341 -9.14 5.26 -8.74
CA SER A 341 -10.61 5.31 -8.93
C SER A 341 -10.96 4.73 -10.30
N ILE A 342 -11.85 3.73 -10.31
CA ILE A 342 -12.29 3.04 -11.52
C ILE A 342 -13.75 3.39 -11.80
N SER A 343 -14.08 3.74 -13.06
CA SER A 343 -15.46 3.93 -13.48
C SER A 343 -16.19 2.59 -13.62
N LYS A 344 -17.52 2.59 -13.58
CA LYS A 344 -18.32 1.36 -13.69
C LYS A 344 -18.02 0.60 -15.00
N GLU A 345 -17.71 1.33 -16.06
CA GLU A 345 -17.40 0.80 -17.40
C GLU A 345 -15.98 0.20 -17.50
N GLU A 346 -15.11 0.55 -16.57
CA GLU A 346 -13.70 0.12 -16.52
C GLU A 346 -13.44 -0.98 -15.47
N LEU A 347 -14.48 -1.44 -14.80
CA LEU A 347 -14.43 -2.50 -13.80
C LEU A 347 -13.80 -3.79 -14.35
N GLN A 348 -13.01 -4.43 -13.48
CA GLN A 348 -12.32 -5.68 -13.73
C GLN A 348 -12.45 -6.60 -12.53
N ALA A 349 -12.51 -7.90 -12.80
CA ALA A 349 -12.50 -8.92 -11.75
C ALA A 349 -11.37 -8.63 -10.74
N GLY A 350 -11.69 -8.64 -9.45
CA GLY A 350 -10.78 -8.32 -8.36
C GLY A 350 -10.79 -6.86 -7.91
N ASP A 351 -11.40 -5.94 -8.66
CA ASP A 351 -11.58 -4.56 -8.22
C ASP A 351 -12.46 -4.49 -6.96
N LEU A 352 -12.18 -3.51 -6.10
CA LEU A 352 -13.02 -3.20 -4.96
C LEU A 352 -14.18 -2.31 -5.41
N VAL A 353 -15.41 -2.69 -5.07
CA VAL A 353 -16.62 -1.89 -5.28
C VAL A 353 -17.18 -1.44 -3.94
N PHE A 354 -17.72 -0.23 -3.88
CA PHE A 354 -18.19 0.38 -2.64
C PHE A 354 -19.62 0.86 -2.80
N PHE A 355 -20.39 0.63 -1.74
CA PHE A 355 -21.79 0.99 -1.68
C PHE A 355 -22.10 1.79 -0.41
N GLN A 356 -23.11 2.64 -0.47
CA GLN A 356 -23.54 3.48 0.62
C GLN A 356 -24.31 2.62 1.64
N GLY A 357 -23.90 2.70 2.90
CA GLY A 357 -24.59 2.14 4.06
C GLY A 357 -24.49 3.08 5.27
N SER A 358 -24.64 2.54 6.48
CA SER A 358 -24.28 3.27 7.72
C SER A 358 -22.77 3.59 7.77
N SER A 359 -21.98 2.79 7.08
CA SER A 359 -20.61 3.05 6.64
C SER A 359 -20.48 2.49 5.22
N LEU A 360 -19.40 2.79 4.51
CA LEU A 360 -19.19 2.21 3.18
C LEU A 360 -19.19 0.67 3.27
N ILE A 361 -19.89 0.03 2.36
CA ILE A 361 -19.98 -1.42 2.22
C ILE A 361 -19.02 -1.81 1.10
N PRO A 362 -17.83 -2.36 1.41
CA PRO A 362 -16.91 -2.83 0.39
C PRO A 362 -17.33 -4.23 -0.10
N GLY A 363 -17.15 -4.47 -1.40
CA GLY A 363 -17.33 -5.75 -2.06
C GLY A 363 -16.25 -5.96 -3.12
N ILE A 364 -16.22 -7.15 -3.71
CA ILE A 364 -15.22 -7.56 -4.70
C ILE A 364 -15.92 -7.79 -6.02
N TYR A 365 -15.57 -7.01 -7.04
CA TYR A 365 -16.15 -7.17 -8.36
C TYR A 365 -15.70 -8.51 -8.96
N LYS A 366 -16.67 -9.32 -9.39
CA LYS A 366 -16.45 -10.65 -9.95
C LYS A 366 -16.28 -10.59 -11.47
N GLY A 367 -16.89 -9.60 -12.12
CA GLY A 367 -17.08 -9.55 -13.57
C GLY A 367 -18.55 -9.57 -13.94
N ASN A 368 -18.88 -9.20 -15.18
CA ASN A 368 -20.23 -9.34 -15.76
C ASN A 368 -21.32 -8.56 -14.99
N GLY A 369 -20.99 -7.44 -14.35
CA GLY A 369 -21.93 -6.69 -13.49
C GLY A 369 -22.20 -7.36 -12.13
N ARG A 370 -21.49 -8.44 -11.80
CA ARG A 370 -21.64 -9.16 -10.53
C ARG A 370 -20.52 -8.79 -9.57
N PHE A 371 -20.82 -8.84 -8.29
CA PHE A 371 -19.84 -8.67 -7.23
C PHE A 371 -20.18 -9.54 -6.02
N ILE A 372 -19.18 -9.80 -5.20
CA ILE A 372 -19.28 -10.64 -4.00
C ILE A 372 -19.16 -9.72 -2.79
N VAL A 373 -20.10 -9.86 -1.86
CA VAL A 373 -20.19 -8.99 -0.69
C VAL A 373 -20.72 -9.76 0.50
N GLN A 374 -20.30 -9.40 1.71
CA GLN A 374 -20.94 -9.87 2.92
C GLN A 374 -22.30 -9.18 3.11
N THR A 375 -23.35 -9.96 3.32
CA THR A 375 -24.67 -9.47 3.70
C THR A 375 -25.12 -10.09 5.01
N THR A 376 -26.30 -9.72 5.51
CA THR A 376 -26.92 -10.38 6.67
C THR A 376 -27.26 -11.85 6.42
N GLU A 377 -27.41 -12.26 5.16
CA GLU A 377 -27.65 -13.66 4.74
C GLU A 377 -26.35 -14.46 4.60
N GLY A 378 -25.19 -13.81 4.76
CA GLY A 378 -23.87 -14.37 4.52
C GLY A 378 -23.16 -13.69 3.34
N VAL A 379 -21.94 -14.15 3.05
CA VAL A 379 -21.22 -13.79 1.81
C VAL A 379 -22.05 -14.27 0.62
N ALA A 380 -22.38 -13.36 -0.28
CA ALA A 380 -23.23 -13.68 -1.42
C ALA A 380 -22.86 -12.87 -2.66
N GLU A 381 -23.19 -13.43 -3.82
CA GLU A 381 -23.13 -12.75 -5.10
C GLU A 381 -24.35 -11.83 -5.26
N ARG A 382 -24.11 -10.63 -5.80
CA ARG A 382 -25.11 -9.60 -6.09
C ARG A 382 -24.88 -9.00 -7.46
N ASP A 383 -25.94 -8.41 -8.00
CA ASP A 383 -25.93 -7.70 -9.27
C ASP A 383 -25.83 -6.19 -9.01
N ILE A 384 -24.81 -5.54 -9.55
CA ILE A 384 -24.54 -4.11 -9.39
C ILE A 384 -25.59 -3.23 -10.08
N GLU A 385 -26.35 -3.78 -11.02
CA GLU A 385 -27.43 -3.09 -11.74
C GLU A 385 -28.81 -3.37 -11.15
N SER A 386 -28.92 -4.24 -10.15
CA SER A 386 -30.21 -4.43 -9.47
C SER A 386 -30.66 -3.15 -8.77
N GLU A 387 -31.98 -2.92 -8.75
CA GLU A 387 -32.62 -1.70 -8.24
C GLU A 387 -32.00 -1.22 -6.92
N TYR A 388 -31.86 -2.12 -5.94
CA TYR A 388 -31.27 -1.79 -4.64
C TYR A 388 -29.79 -1.39 -4.72
N TRP A 389 -28.95 -2.17 -5.41
CA TRP A 389 -27.49 -1.98 -5.38
C TRP A 389 -27.01 -0.86 -6.30
N SER A 390 -27.73 -0.60 -7.40
CA SER A 390 -27.44 0.50 -8.31
C SER A 390 -27.66 1.85 -7.61
N ASP A 391 -28.75 1.98 -6.85
CA ASP A 391 -29.11 3.22 -6.13
C ASP A 391 -28.10 3.64 -5.05
N ILE A 392 -27.39 2.67 -4.48
CA ILE A 392 -26.42 2.90 -3.40
C ILE A 392 -24.97 2.75 -3.87
N TYR A 393 -24.69 2.60 -5.16
CA TYR A 393 -23.32 2.49 -5.64
C TYR A 393 -22.54 3.81 -5.45
N VAL A 394 -21.37 3.74 -4.82
CA VAL A 394 -20.52 4.90 -4.52
C VAL A 394 -19.36 5.01 -5.49
N GLY A 395 -18.74 3.89 -5.86
CA GLY A 395 -17.61 3.86 -6.79
C GLY A 395 -16.76 2.62 -6.62
N ALA A 396 -15.64 2.57 -7.35
CA ALA A 396 -14.71 1.45 -7.31
C ALA A 396 -13.25 1.88 -7.21
N LYS A 397 -12.42 0.97 -6.68
CA LYS A 397 -10.98 1.14 -6.52
C LYS A 397 -10.23 -0.08 -7.03
N ARG A 398 -9.14 0.16 -7.76
CA ARG A 398 -8.17 -0.87 -8.15
C ARG A 398 -6.84 -0.59 -7.46
N LEU A 399 -6.34 -1.59 -6.74
CA LEU A 399 -5.00 -1.51 -6.15
C LEU A 399 -3.95 -1.53 -7.26
N THR A 400 -3.04 -0.56 -7.23
CA THR A 400 -1.88 -0.54 -8.12
C THR A 400 -0.80 -1.51 -7.65
N GLU A 401 0.18 -1.80 -8.50
CA GLU A 401 1.36 -2.57 -8.09
C GLU A 401 2.09 -1.94 -6.91
N ALA A 402 2.14 -0.61 -6.85
CA ALA A 402 2.74 0.11 -5.74
C ALA A 402 1.93 -0.07 -4.45
N ASP A 403 0.60 0.01 -4.52
CA ASP A 403 -0.24 -0.20 -3.34
C ASP A 403 -0.03 -1.60 -2.75
N ILE A 404 0.03 -2.61 -3.62
CA ILE A 404 0.30 -4.00 -3.23
C ILE A 404 1.69 -4.10 -2.60
N TYR A 405 2.73 -3.57 -3.25
CA TYR A 405 4.10 -3.62 -2.78
C TYR A 405 4.28 -2.99 -1.39
N TYR A 406 3.78 -1.76 -1.20
CA TYR A 406 3.97 -1.03 0.05
C TYR A 406 3.07 -1.55 1.19
N SER A 407 2.01 -2.30 0.88
CA SER A 407 1.11 -2.88 1.88
C SER A 407 1.56 -4.27 2.39
N GLN A 408 2.56 -4.89 1.75
CA GLN A 408 3.09 -6.21 2.10
C GLN A 408 4.26 -6.09 3.10
N PRO A 409 4.12 -6.59 4.35
CA PRO A 409 5.19 -6.54 5.34
C PRO A 409 6.51 -7.23 4.89
N GLU A 410 6.37 -8.28 4.08
CA GLU A 410 7.49 -9.09 3.59
C GLU A 410 8.49 -8.31 2.74
N ASN A 411 8.01 -7.32 1.98
CA ASN A 411 8.84 -6.49 1.10
C ASN A 411 9.81 -5.59 1.88
N TYR A 412 9.61 -5.45 3.19
CA TYR A 412 10.43 -4.60 4.04
C TYR A 412 11.46 -5.38 4.86
N ARG A 413 11.49 -6.72 4.81
CA ARG A 413 12.45 -7.53 5.60
C ARG A 413 13.90 -7.15 5.34
N GLU A 414 14.24 -6.88 4.08
CA GLU A 414 15.59 -6.49 3.65
C GLU A 414 15.69 -5.01 3.25
N HIS A 415 14.80 -4.16 3.76
CA HIS A 415 14.79 -2.74 3.45
C HIS A 415 16.10 -2.04 3.86
N GLU A 416 16.59 -1.11 3.03
CA GLU A 416 17.87 -0.41 3.27
C GLU A 416 17.88 0.37 4.61
N ASN A 417 16.74 0.97 4.96
CA ASN A 417 16.58 1.68 6.21
C ASN A 417 16.35 0.71 7.40
N VAL A 418 17.34 0.63 8.29
CA VAL A 418 17.32 -0.19 9.52
C VAL A 418 16.11 0.09 10.43
N VAL A 419 15.61 1.33 10.47
CA VAL A 419 14.43 1.70 11.28
C VAL A 419 13.19 0.98 10.76
N ILE A 420 13.04 0.91 9.43
CA ILE A 420 11.91 0.22 8.81
C ILE A 420 12.00 -1.28 9.05
N ARG A 421 13.18 -1.89 8.85
CA ARG A 421 13.38 -3.32 9.13
C ARG A 421 13.05 -3.67 10.57
N GLU A 422 13.49 -2.84 11.52
CA GLU A 422 13.21 -3.06 12.93
C GLU A 422 11.73 -2.90 13.24
N ALA A 423 11.06 -1.89 12.68
CA ALA A 423 9.62 -1.67 12.85
C ALA A 423 8.77 -2.86 12.38
N MET A 424 9.19 -3.55 11.32
CA MET A 424 8.45 -4.68 10.76
C MET A 424 8.39 -5.90 11.68
N LYS A 425 9.33 -6.04 12.63
CA LYS A 425 9.30 -7.11 13.65
C LYS A 425 8.08 -7.03 14.56
N TYR A 426 7.45 -5.86 14.61
CA TYR A 426 6.34 -5.54 15.48
C TYR A 426 4.97 -5.60 14.78
N ILE A 427 4.91 -5.95 13.49
CA ILE A 427 3.64 -6.09 12.78
C ILE A 427 2.74 -7.12 13.49
N GLY A 428 1.48 -6.74 13.72
CA GLY A 428 0.48 -7.55 14.41
C GLY A 428 0.50 -7.44 15.94
N THR A 429 1.46 -6.75 16.55
CA THR A 429 1.46 -6.54 18.01
C THR A 429 0.21 -5.75 18.45
N PRO A 430 -0.58 -6.21 19.43
CA PRO A 430 -1.77 -5.52 19.89
C PRO A 430 -1.50 -4.09 20.37
N TYR A 431 -2.44 -3.19 20.13
CA TYR A 431 -2.34 -1.83 20.66
C TYR A 431 -2.78 -1.78 22.12
N LEU A 432 -1.97 -1.16 22.97
CA LEU A 432 -2.31 -0.86 24.36
C LEU A 432 -1.85 0.56 24.70
N LEU A 433 -2.79 1.46 25.01
CA LEU A 433 -2.45 2.84 25.38
C LEU A 433 -1.59 2.86 26.66
N GLY A 434 -0.39 3.44 26.59
CA GLY A 434 0.55 3.44 27.70
C GLY A 434 1.31 2.11 27.88
N GLY A 435 1.03 1.10 27.06
CA GLY A 435 1.70 -0.20 27.13
C GLY A 435 3.17 -0.14 26.68
N GLU A 436 4.00 -1.01 27.25
CA GLU A 436 5.47 -1.01 27.11
C GLU A 436 6.04 -2.42 26.89
N THR A 437 5.20 -3.38 26.48
CA THR A 437 5.63 -4.77 26.24
C THR A 437 5.12 -5.26 24.91
N THR A 438 5.69 -6.35 24.40
CA THR A 438 5.24 -6.98 23.16
C THR A 438 3.87 -7.67 23.29
N ASP A 439 3.32 -7.79 24.50
CA ASP A 439 1.92 -8.20 24.70
C ASP A 439 0.95 -7.07 24.34
N GLY A 440 1.43 -5.82 24.37
CA GLY A 440 0.75 -4.66 23.80
C GLY A 440 1.45 -3.34 24.14
N PHE A 441 1.52 -2.44 23.16
CA PHE A 441 2.11 -1.11 23.34
C PHE A 441 1.44 -0.03 22.51
N ASP A 442 1.79 1.23 22.78
CA ASP A 442 1.28 2.39 22.04
C ASP A 442 2.23 2.87 20.93
N CYS A 443 1.78 3.87 20.17
CA CYS A 443 2.53 4.44 19.04
C CYS A 443 3.89 5.02 19.46
N SER A 444 3.96 5.71 20.60
CA SER A 444 5.21 6.31 21.08
C SER A 444 6.22 5.28 21.55
N TYR A 445 5.74 4.18 22.17
CA TYR A 445 6.62 3.07 22.55
C TYR A 445 7.15 2.31 21.33
N LEU A 446 6.32 2.11 20.28
CA LEU A 446 6.80 1.55 19.01
C LEU A 446 7.96 2.38 18.46
N VAL A 447 7.77 3.69 18.33
CA VAL A 447 8.82 4.60 17.81
C VAL A 447 10.06 4.57 18.71
N GLN A 448 9.88 4.66 20.03
CA GLN A 448 11.00 4.63 20.98
C GLN A 448 11.81 3.33 20.85
N THR A 449 11.13 2.19 20.84
CA THR A 449 11.74 0.85 20.77
C THR A 449 12.48 0.66 19.46
N VAL A 450 11.83 0.99 18.33
CA VAL A 450 12.43 0.86 17.00
C VAL A 450 13.71 1.69 16.89
N PHE A 451 13.69 2.95 17.32
CA PHE A 451 14.87 3.81 17.22
C PHE A 451 15.97 3.42 18.22
N ARG A 452 15.61 2.95 19.42
CA ARG A 452 16.56 2.42 20.39
C ARG A 452 17.26 1.19 19.82
N ASP A 453 16.51 0.24 19.27
CA ASP A 453 17.05 -1.07 18.92
C ASP A 453 17.80 -1.01 17.57
N ALA A 454 17.29 -0.22 16.61
CA ALA A 454 17.92 -0.04 15.30
C ALA A 454 19.12 0.91 15.30
N LYS A 455 19.09 1.99 16.11
CA LYS A 455 20.05 3.10 16.01
C LYS A 455 20.66 3.57 17.34
N LYS A 456 20.33 2.94 18.46
CA LYS A 456 20.72 3.40 19.82
C LYS A 456 20.29 4.85 20.10
N ILE A 457 19.17 5.27 19.51
CA ILE A 457 18.56 6.57 19.75
C ILE A 457 17.49 6.43 20.83
N TYR A 458 17.60 7.20 21.90
CA TYR A 458 16.69 7.13 23.04
C TYR A 458 15.72 8.30 22.98
N LEU A 459 14.51 8.01 22.53
CA LEU A 459 13.45 9.00 22.41
C LEU A 459 12.62 9.11 23.72
N PRO A 460 12.02 10.27 24.00
CA PRO A 460 11.06 10.41 25.08
C PRO A 460 9.92 9.39 24.98
N ARG A 461 9.39 8.92 26.12
CA ARG A 461 8.34 7.89 26.16
C ARG A 461 7.01 8.31 25.52
N ILE A 462 6.69 9.60 25.52
CA ILE A 462 5.37 10.12 25.10
C ILE A 462 5.44 10.95 23.83
N THR A 463 4.42 10.82 22.98
CA THR A 463 4.37 11.34 21.61
C THR A 463 4.71 12.83 21.47
N TYR A 464 4.10 13.72 22.27
CA TYR A 464 4.34 15.16 22.12
C TYR A 464 5.78 15.57 22.47
N LYS A 465 6.45 14.83 23.37
CA LYS A 465 7.87 15.06 23.70
C LYS A 465 8.78 14.57 22.57
N GLN A 466 8.43 13.49 21.90
CA GLN A 466 9.18 13.04 20.72
C GLN A 466 9.04 14.04 19.55
N ALA A 467 7.87 14.66 19.40
CA ALA A 467 7.60 15.62 18.33
C ALA A 467 8.43 16.92 18.39
N VAL A 468 9.06 17.22 19.54
CA VAL A 468 9.86 18.45 19.73
C VAL A 468 11.38 18.22 19.73
N VAL A 469 11.86 16.97 19.64
CA VAL A 469 13.30 16.64 19.60
C VAL A 469 13.74 16.21 18.20
N GLY A 470 15.03 16.30 17.88
CA GLY A 470 15.55 15.98 16.55
C GLY A 470 15.23 17.03 15.48
N GLU A 471 15.58 16.73 14.22
CA GLU A 471 15.41 17.62 13.09
C GLU A 471 13.93 17.69 12.65
N THR A 472 13.42 18.88 12.34
CA THR A 472 12.08 19.06 11.74
C THR A 472 12.21 19.05 10.23
N ILE A 473 11.41 18.22 9.56
CA ILE A 473 11.44 18.04 8.10
C ILE A 473 10.14 18.56 7.50
N ASP A 474 10.24 19.28 6.39
CA ASP A 474 9.06 19.67 5.59
C ASP A 474 8.35 18.41 5.07
N PHE A 475 7.02 18.42 5.04
CA PHE A 475 6.24 17.24 4.66
C PHE A 475 6.61 16.68 3.28
N GLU A 476 6.96 17.53 2.31
CA GLU A 476 7.38 17.11 0.96
C GLU A 476 8.78 16.48 0.94
N ASN A 477 9.63 16.81 1.92
CA ASN A 477 11.02 16.35 2.02
C ASN A 477 11.19 15.12 2.92
N LYS A 478 10.08 14.53 3.39
CA LYS A 478 10.08 13.31 4.19
C LYS A 478 10.64 12.14 3.38
N ARG A 479 11.41 11.27 4.04
CA ARG A 479 11.95 10.04 3.46
C ARG A 479 11.57 8.82 4.29
N PRO A 480 11.62 7.60 3.71
CA PRO A 480 11.40 6.37 4.46
C PRO A 480 12.26 6.32 5.74
N GLY A 481 11.62 6.04 6.88
CA GLY A 481 12.21 6.03 8.22
C GLY A 481 12.06 7.33 9.02
N ASP A 482 11.60 8.43 8.41
CA ASP A 482 11.18 9.61 9.17
C ASP A 482 9.89 9.31 9.94
N VAL A 483 9.64 10.02 11.04
CA VAL A 483 8.46 9.83 11.90
C VAL A 483 7.47 10.97 11.70
N ILE A 484 6.23 10.62 11.37
CA ILE A 484 5.12 11.56 11.20
C ILE A 484 4.30 11.57 12.49
N TYR A 485 4.06 12.77 12.99
CA TYR A 485 3.30 13.03 14.20
C TYR A 485 1.95 13.67 13.87
N PHE A 486 0.92 13.26 14.61
CA PHE A 486 -0.47 13.67 14.35
C PHE A 486 -1.17 14.21 15.61
N LYS A 487 -2.04 15.19 15.41
CA LYS A 487 -3.01 15.70 16.39
C LYS A 487 -4.10 14.65 16.65
N GLY A 488 -4.63 14.62 17.86
CA GLY A 488 -5.66 13.66 18.32
C GLY A 488 -6.93 14.35 18.82
N LYS A 489 -7.97 13.55 19.09
CA LYS A 489 -9.32 14.02 19.46
C LYS A 489 -9.58 14.10 20.97
N TRP A 490 -8.76 13.43 21.80
CA TRP A 490 -9.12 13.10 23.19
C TRP A 490 -8.77 14.17 24.23
N GLN A 491 -7.98 15.17 23.88
CA GLN A 491 -7.73 16.33 24.74
C GLN A 491 -7.89 17.60 23.90
N GLN A 492 -8.73 18.53 24.35
CA GLN A 492 -8.94 19.84 23.69
C GLN A 492 -7.72 20.78 23.81
N ASP A 493 -6.53 20.24 24.12
CA ASP A 493 -5.31 21.02 24.38
C ASP A 493 -4.42 21.19 23.15
N GLY A 494 -4.77 20.56 22.02
CA GLY A 494 -4.07 20.70 20.74
C GLY A 494 -2.73 19.94 20.67
N LYS A 495 -2.46 18.98 21.56
CA LYS A 495 -1.19 18.23 21.58
C LYS A 495 -1.14 17.09 20.54
N THR A 496 0.08 16.59 20.31
CA THR A 496 0.34 15.40 19.50
C THR A 496 -0.09 14.13 20.23
N HIS A 497 -0.78 13.22 19.54
CA HIS A 497 -1.35 12.01 20.15
C HIS A 497 -1.03 10.72 19.41
N HIS A 498 -0.64 10.79 18.14
CA HIS A 498 -0.29 9.62 17.35
C HIS A 498 1.04 9.80 16.62
N ALA A 499 1.78 8.72 16.43
CA ALA A 499 3.03 8.68 15.71
C ALA A 499 3.07 7.50 14.74
N ALA A 500 3.71 7.69 13.60
CA ALA A 500 3.89 6.66 12.60
C ALA A 500 5.24 6.80 11.91
N ILE A 501 5.86 5.68 11.54
CA ILE A 501 7.11 5.68 10.77
C ILE A 501 6.74 5.62 9.29
N TYR A 502 7.27 6.54 8.48
CA TYR A 502 7.00 6.62 7.05
C TYR A 502 7.73 5.52 6.28
N LEU A 503 7.02 4.82 5.41
CA LEU A 503 7.54 3.71 4.59
C LEU A 503 7.86 4.13 3.16
N GLY A 504 7.32 5.25 2.69
CA GLY A 504 7.35 5.66 1.28
C GLY A 504 5.98 5.51 0.61
N ASN A 505 5.76 6.19 -0.53
CA ASN A 505 4.54 6.13 -1.32
C ASN A 505 3.24 6.34 -0.52
N ASN A 506 3.26 7.24 0.46
CA ASN A 506 2.14 7.47 1.39
C ASN A 506 1.76 6.24 2.23
N TYR A 507 2.67 5.32 2.49
CA TYR A 507 2.47 4.26 3.47
C TYR A 507 3.22 4.54 4.76
N ILE A 508 2.63 4.11 5.87
CA ILE A 508 3.18 4.24 7.21
C ILE A 508 3.06 2.91 7.96
N ILE A 509 3.94 2.69 8.93
CA ILE A 509 3.78 1.67 9.98
C ILE A 509 3.52 2.35 11.31
N HIS A 510 2.52 1.88 12.04
CA HIS A 510 2.13 2.46 13.33
C HIS A 510 1.39 1.46 14.22
N ALA A 511 1.53 1.62 15.53
CA ALA A 511 0.66 1.01 16.52
C ALA A 511 -0.58 1.89 16.69
N SER A 512 -1.75 1.38 16.32
CA SER A 512 -2.97 2.17 16.19
C SER A 512 -4.08 1.64 17.08
N GLY A 513 -4.62 2.49 17.95
CA GLY A 513 -5.83 2.16 18.70
C GLY A 513 -7.05 1.96 17.79
N ASP A 514 -7.12 2.71 16.69
CA ASP A 514 -8.19 2.60 15.69
C ASP A 514 -8.12 1.24 14.96
N GLU A 515 -6.93 0.76 14.60
CA GLU A 515 -6.75 -0.54 13.91
C GLU A 515 -6.62 -1.72 14.90
N GLY A 516 -6.45 -1.44 16.20
CA GLY A 516 -6.29 -2.40 17.29
C GLY A 516 -4.91 -3.06 17.42
N MET A 517 -3.99 -2.75 16.51
CA MET A 517 -2.66 -3.39 16.46
C MET A 517 -1.64 -2.52 15.72
N THR A 518 -0.39 -2.99 15.69
CA THR A 518 0.65 -2.47 14.80
C THR A 518 0.42 -2.97 13.39
N THR A 519 0.22 -2.05 12.46
CA THR A 519 -0.10 -2.38 11.07
C THR A 519 0.56 -1.39 10.12
N ILE A 520 0.59 -1.78 8.84
CA ILE A 520 0.81 -0.87 7.72
C ILE A 520 -0.52 -0.20 7.39
N SER A 521 -0.49 1.08 7.04
CA SER A 521 -1.67 1.83 6.59
C SER A 521 -1.28 2.87 5.56
N TYR A 522 -2.24 3.18 4.69
CA TYR A 522 -2.13 4.31 3.79
C TYR A 522 -2.35 5.63 4.54
N LEU A 523 -1.50 6.61 4.26
CA LEU A 523 -1.53 7.97 4.77
C LEU A 523 -2.56 8.79 3.99
N GLY A 524 -3.81 8.39 4.14
CA GLY A 524 -4.94 9.02 3.48
C GLY A 524 -5.44 10.27 4.18
N GLN A 525 -6.55 10.84 3.70
CA GLN A 525 -7.03 12.16 4.08
C GLN A 525 -7.32 12.24 5.59
N TYR A 526 -7.92 11.19 6.16
CA TYR A 526 -8.21 11.11 7.60
C TYR A 526 -6.96 11.34 8.48
N LEU A 527 -5.79 10.87 8.06
CA LEU A 527 -4.53 11.07 8.78
C LEU A 527 -3.89 12.41 8.41
N LEU A 528 -3.93 12.81 7.14
CA LEU A 528 -3.38 14.09 6.66
C LEU A 528 -4.05 15.30 7.31
N ASP A 529 -5.37 15.26 7.54
CA ASP A 529 -6.11 16.30 8.26
C ASP A 529 -5.62 16.51 9.70
N ARG A 530 -4.96 15.49 10.26
CA ARG A 530 -4.40 15.50 11.61
C ARG A 530 -2.88 15.62 11.61
N TYR A 531 -2.24 15.80 10.45
CA TYR A 531 -0.80 16.02 10.39
C TYR A 531 -0.36 17.19 11.28
N LEU A 532 0.75 16.99 11.98
CA LEU A 532 1.38 18.02 12.81
C LEU A 532 2.79 18.35 12.34
N VAL A 533 3.69 17.36 12.33
CA VAL A 533 5.11 17.57 12.04
C VAL A 533 5.77 16.26 11.58
N VAL A 534 6.81 16.36 10.74
CA VAL A 534 7.71 15.23 10.44
C VAL A 534 9.03 15.44 11.18
N LYS A 535 9.53 14.38 11.83
CA LYS A 535 10.79 14.40 12.57
C LYS A 535 11.76 13.37 12.05
N ARG A 536 13.04 13.77 12.00
CA ARG A 536 14.17 12.91 11.69
C ARG A 536 15.14 12.91 12.87
N PHE A 537 15.56 11.72 13.29
CA PHE A 537 16.32 11.55 14.53
C PHE A 537 17.79 11.17 14.32
N ASP A 538 18.31 11.19 13.09
CA ASP A 538 19.69 10.79 12.80
C ASP A 538 20.73 11.56 13.62
N SER A 539 20.47 12.84 13.93
CA SER A 539 21.36 13.65 14.75
C SER A 539 21.45 13.17 16.20
N LEU A 540 20.44 12.45 16.72
CA LEU A 540 20.36 12.01 18.12
C LEU A 540 21.15 10.73 18.41
N SER A 541 21.85 10.17 17.43
CA SER A 541 22.67 8.97 17.65
C SER A 541 23.76 9.21 18.69
N LEU A 542 23.96 8.26 19.59
CA LEU A 542 25.03 8.32 20.59
C LEU A 542 26.41 8.32 19.93
N ARG A 543 27.25 9.26 20.38
CA ARG A 543 28.66 9.40 20.03
C ARG A 543 29.54 8.54 20.94
N LEU A 544 29.61 7.24 20.64
CA LEU A 544 30.38 6.24 21.41
C LEU A 544 31.91 6.37 21.22
N ASP A 545 32.38 7.31 20.39
CA ASP A 545 33.78 7.73 20.31
C ASP A 545 34.28 8.40 21.59
N SER A 546 33.37 8.98 22.39
CA SER A 546 33.70 9.50 23.72
C SER A 546 33.71 8.38 24.76
N LYS A 547 34.88 8.09 25.33
CA LYS A 547 35.05 7.00 26.32
C LYS A 547 34.17 7.16 27.56
N VAL A 548 33.98 8.38 28.06
CA VAL A 548 33.09 8.65 29.20
C VAL A 548 31.62 8.36 28.84
N VAL A 549 31.19 8.65 27.61
CA VAL A 549 29.83 8.32 27.14
C VAL A 549 29.66 6.83 26.90
N GLU A 550 30.67 6.16 26.36
CA GLU A 550 30.69 4.71 26.18
C GLU A 550 30.48 3.99 27.53
N GLU A 551 31.20 4.40 28.57
CA GLU A 551 31.06 3.84 29.92
C GLU A 551 29.71 4.19 30.55
N ALA A 552 29.24 5.44 30.42
CA ALA A 552 27.91 5.81 30.88
C ALA A 552 26.80 4.99 30.20
N TYR A 553 26.90 4.75 28.90
CA TYR A 553 25.95 3.95 28.15
C TYR A 553 25.86 2.50 28.66
N LYS A 554 26.99 1.88 29.03
CA LYS A 554 27.03 0.51 29.59
C LYS A 554 26.26 0.38 30.90
N THR A 555 26.06 1.50 31.62
CA THR A 555 25.35 1.53 32.90
C THR A 555 23.84 1.77 32.78
N LEU A 556 23.28 1.95 31.58
CA LEU A 556 21.83 2.18 31.41
C LEU A 556 21.01 1.07 32.10
N GLY A 557 20.05 1.48 32.93
CA GLY A 557 19.20 0.59 33.73
C GLY A 557 19.79 0.13 35.07
N VAL A 558 21.05 0.44 35.39
CA VAL A 558 21.59 0.20 36.74
C VAL A 558 20.76 0.99 37.76
N PRO A 559 20.27 0.37 38.84
CA PRO A 559 19.32 1.00 39.76
C PRO A 559 19.93 2.17 40.54
N TYR A 560 19.06 3.05 41.02
CA TYR A 560 19.45 4.04 42.01
C TYR A 560 19.74 3.38 43.36
N LEU A 561 20.87 3.75 43.97
CA LEU A 561 21.26 3.36 45.32
C LEU A 561 21.87 4.56 46.04
N ALA A 562 21.25 4.99 47.14
CA ALA A 562 21.77 6.08 47.95
C ALA A 562 23.19 5.74 48.46
N GLY A 563 24.16 6.62 48.21
CA GLY A 563 25.56 6.33 48.54
C GLY A 563 26.27 5.40 47.55
N GLY A 564 25.56 4.86 46.56
CA GLY A 564 26.09 3.93 45.55
C GLY A 564 27.04 4.59 44.56
N ASN A 565 28.09 3.85 44.18
CA ASN A 565 29.11 4.27 43.22
C ASN A 565 29.67 3.08 42.38
N THR A 566 28.90 2.00 42.25
CA THR A 566 29.26 0.79 41.49
C THR A 566 28.10 0.33 40.61
N ILE A 567 28.35 -0.67 39.75
CA ILE A 567 27.30 -1.27 38.89
C ILE A 567 26.17 -1.98 39.66
N GLU A 568 26.30 -2.17 40.98
CA GLU A 568 25.23 -2.67 41.83
C GLU A 568 24.17 -1.59 42.10
N GLY A 569 24.55 -0.31 41.96
CA GLY A 569 23.67 0.83 42.06
C GLY A 569 24.44 2.13 42.24
N PHE A 570 23.89 3.21 41.69
CA PHE A 570 24.50 4.54 41.73
C PHE A 570 23.60 5.56 42.43
N ASP A 571 24.18 6.55 43.10
CA ASP A 571 23.55 7.86 43.21
C ASP A 571 24.07 8.81 42.12
N HIS A 572 23.51 10.01 42.01
CA HIS A 572 23.86 10.98 40.96
C HIS A 572 25.38 11.24 40.88
N SER A 573 25.99 11.58 42.01
CA SER A 573 27.43 11.91 42.09
C SER A 573 28.33 10.69 41.97
N GLY A 574 27.91 9.53 42.48
CA GLY A 574 28.62 8.26 42.35
C GLY A 574 28.65 7.75 40.92
N PHE A 575 27.56 7.94 40.16
CA PHE A 575 27.52 7.66 38.72
C PHE A 575 28.55 8.50 37.95
N VAL A 576 28.53 9.83 38.14
CA VAL A 576 29.48 10.72 37.44
C VAL A 576 30.93 10.40 37.84
N GLN A 577 31.18 10.11 39.12
CA GLN A 577 32.50 9.66 39.58
C GLN A 577 32.95 8.38 38.86
N TYR A 578 32.07 7.38 38.78
CA TYR A 578 32.36 6.10 38.15
C TYR A 578 32.71 6.25 36.66
N VAL A 579 31.86 6.95 35.89
CA VAL A 579 32.06 7.07 34.43
C VAL A 579 33.27 7.94 34.08
N MET A 580 33.56 8.97 34.88
CA MET A 580 34.75 9.81 34.69
C MET A 580 36.03 9.06 34.99
N LYS A 581 36.04 8.22 36.04
CA LYS A 581 37.17 7.36 36.35
C LYS A 581 37.38 6.29 35.27
N ALA A 582 36.31 5.61 34.86
CA ALA A 582 36.39 4.55 33.86
C ALA A 582 36.74 5.07 32.45
N GLY A 583 36.18 6.21 32.06
CA GLY A 583 36.32 6.74 30.71
C GLY A 583 37.56 7.61 30.49
N LEU A 584 37.95 8.42 31.49
CA LEU A 584 39.00 9.44 31.37
C LEU A 584 40.10 9.33 32.44
N ASP A 585 40.01 8.37 33.36
CA ASP A 585 40.92 8.24 34.51
C ASP A 585 40.97 9.52 35.37
N ILE A 586 39.80 10.14 35.57
CA ILE A 586 39.61 11.33 36.43
C ILE A 586 38.94 10.91 37.73
N ASP A 587 39.64 11.07 38.85
CA ASP A 587 39.13 10.82 40.19
C ASP A 587 38.33 12.01 40.73
N LEU A 588 37.03 12.03 40.44
CA LEU A 588 36.14 13.06 40.99
C LEU A 588 35.81 12.83 42.47
N PRO A 589 35.59 13.91 43.23
CA PRO A 589 35.17 13.80 44.63
C PRO A 589 33.78 13.19 44.75
N ARG A 590 33.48 12.64 45.92
CA ARG A 590 32.26 11.85 46.15
C ARG A 590 30.97 12.68 46.10
N TYR A 591 31.02 13.93 46.54
CA TYR A 591 29.82 14.75 46.72
C TYR A 591 29.64 15.76 45.59
N SER A 592 28.39 15.95 45.15
CA SER A 592 28.05 16.81 44.00
C SER A 592 28.46 18.28 44.15
N PHE A 593 28.43 18.84 45.37
CA PHE A 593 28.89 20.22 45.60
C PHE A 593 30.39 20.39 45.34
N GLN A 594 31.20 19.34 45.61
CA GLN A 594 32.64 19.34 45.34
C GLN A 594 32.89 19.18 43.84
N GLN A 595 32.13 18.31 43.19
CA GLN A 595 32.15 18.17 41.73
C GLN A 595 31.79 19.52 41.07
N TRP A 596 30.71 20.19 41.49
CA TRP A 596 30.32 21.51 40.97
C TRP A 596 31.39 22.59 41.12
N ALA A 597 32.17 22.54 42.19
CA ALA A 597 33.22 23.51 42.43
C ALA A 597 34.53 23.18 41.70
N LEU A 598 34.63 22.01 41.07
CA LEU A 598 35.70 21.59 40.18
C LEU A 598 35.31 21.79 38.70
N GLY A 599 36.32 21.71 37.83
CA GLY A 599 36.14 21.78 36.38
C GLY A 599 35.86 23.19 35.85
N ASN A 600 36.00 23.33 34.54
CA ASN A 600 35.79 24.60 33.86
C ASN A 600 34.28 24.86 33.69
N LYS A 601 33.82 26.09 34.00
CA LYS A 601 32.44 26.50 33.74
C LYS A 601 32.15 26.47 32.24
N ILE A 602 31.09 25.80 31.82
CA ILE A 602 30.61 25.79 30.44
C ILE A 602 29.25 26.47 30.37
N GLU A 603 29.11 27.41 29.43
CA GLU A 603 27.82 28.02 29.10
C GLU A 603 26.99 27.06 28.24
N ARG A 604 25.66 27.13 28.34
CA ARG A 604 24.73 26.15 27.75
C ARG A 604 24.92 25.98 26.24
N GLU A 605 25.23 27.06 25.53
CA GLU A 605 25.43 27.08 24.08
C GLU A 605 26.74 26.42 23.66
N ASN A 606 27.69 26.24 24.60
CA ASN A 606 29.02 25.67 24.39
C ASN A 606 29.17 24.26 24.96
N LEU A 607 28.05 23.63 25.34
CA LEU A 607 28.04 22.25 25.84
C LEU A 607 28.61 21.29 24.79
N ASP A 608 29.57 20.48 25.23
CA ASP A 608 30.16 19.41 24.44
C ASP A 608 30.05 18.07 25.17
N ILE A 609 30.07 17.00 24.39
CA ILE A 609 29.90 15.64 24.86
C ILE A 609 30.93 15.33 25.96
N GLY A 610 30.45 14.81 27.09
CA GLY A 610 31.27 14.53 28.28
C GLY A 610 31.20 15.62 29.36
N ASP A 611 30.61 16.78 29.07
CA ASP A 611 30.33 17.78 30.09
C ASP A 611 29.37 17.24 31.16
N VAL A 612 29.56 17.63 32.42
CA VAL A 612 28.65 17.29 33.51
C VAL A 612 27.67 18.42 33.72
N LEU A 613 26.40 18.13 33.50
CA LEU A 613 25.28 19.01 33.79
C LEU A 613 24.90 18.90 35.26
N PHE A 614 24.55 20.01 35.89
CA PHE A 614 24.09 20.05 37.27
C PHE A 614 22.66 20.56 37.33
N PHE A 615 21.83 19.85 38.11
CA PHE A 615 20.41 20.16 38.27
C PHE A 615 20.06 20.39 39.73
N GLN A 616 19.06 21.24 39.98
CA GLN A 616 18.58 21.58 41.31
C GLN A 616 17.68 20.47 41.87
N GLY A 617 18.17 19.73 42.86
CA GLY A 617 17.43 18.73 43.64
C GLY A 617 16.65 19.35 44.81
N SER A 618 16.13 18.49 45.71
CA SER A 618 15.57 18.90 46.99
C SER A 618 16.66 19.44 47.93
N ASP A 619 16.29 20.34 48.85
CA ASP A 619 17.18 20.91 49.88
C ASP A 619 18.48 21.50 49.32
N GLU A 620 18.38 22.17 48.18
CA GLU A 620 19.50 22.81 47.47
C GLU A 620 20.61 21.85 46.97
N VAL A 621 20.41 20.53 47.06
CA VAL A 621 21.38 19.52 46.59
C VAL A 621 21.50 19.56 45.07
N LEU A 622 22.73 19.57 44.55
CA LEU A 622 22.97 19.46 43.12
C LEU A 622 22.96 18.00 42.65
N LEU A 623 22.27 17.73 41.55
CA LEU A 623 22.16 16.42 40.91
C LEU A 623 22.99 16.45 39.61
N PRO A 624 24.19 15.85 39.59
CA PRO A 624 24.99 15.80 38.39
C PRO A 624 24.51 14.73 37.40
N GLY A 625 24.69 14.98 36.11
CA GLY A 625 24.44 14.05 35.00
C GLY A 625 25.39 14.32 33.84
N LEU A 626 25.64 13.32 33.00
CA LEU A 626 26.62 13.39 31.92
C LEU A 626 25.94 13.80 30.60
N TYR A 627 26.36 14.90 29.99
CA TYR A 627 25.90 15.33 28.67
C TYR A 627 26.44 14.42 27.57
N ILE A 628 25.55 13.96 26.70
CA ILE A 628 25.85 13.01 25.62
C ILE A 628 25.63 13.63 24.22
N GLY A 629 25.42 14.96 24.17
CA GLY A 629 25.20 15.69 22.92
C GLY A 629 23.71 15.85 22.58
N ASN A 630 23.42 16.73 21.62
CA ASN A 630 22.08 17.01 21.09
C ASN A 630 21.01 17.35 22.14
N GLY A 631 21.39 18.01 23.23
CA GLY A 631 20.47 18.29 24.33
C GLY A 631 20.17 17.09 25.23
N GLN A 632 20.76 15.92 24.97
CA GLN A 632 20.55 14.72 25.78
C GLN A 632 21.63 14.53 26.83
N PHE A 633 21.27 13.92 27.96
CA PHE A 633 22.18 13.59 29.05
C PHE A 633 21.76 12.30 29.75
N ILE A 634 22.74 11.58 30.30
CA ILE A 634 22.53 10.39 31.13
C ILE A 634 22.57 10.82 32.59
N ILE A 635 21.56 10.42 33.35
CA ILE A 635 21.46 10.71 34.78
C ILE A 635 20.83 9.53 35.51
N VAL A 636 21.16 9.37 36.78
CA VAL A 636 20.48 8.41 37.65
C VAL A 636 19.14 8.99 38.09
N THR A 637 18.08 8.19 38.07
CA THR A 637 16.76 8.54 38.59
C THR A 637 16.27 7.48 39.55
N GLU A 638 15.54 7.88 40.58
CA GLU A 638 15.06 6.95 41.61
C GLU A 638 14.15 5.84 41.05
N SER A 639 13.39 6.14 40.01
CA SER A 639 12.41 5.21 39.44
C SER A 639 12.97 4.29 38.35
N GLU A 640 13.85 4.78 37.49
CA GLU A 640 14.36 4.05 36.31
C GLU A 640 15.84 3.69 36.42
N GLY A 641 16.52 4.08 37.51
CA GLY A 641 17.97 3.99 37.59
C GLY A 641 18.64 4.93 36.59
N VAL A 642 19.79 4.52 36.04
CA VAL A 642 20.52 5.27 35.01
C VAL A 642 19.71 5.34 33.72
N ALA A 643 19.31 6.54 33.33
CA ALA A 643 18.44 6.77 32.18
C ALA A 643 18.84 8.02 31.37
N ILE A 644 18.44 8.05 30.10
CA ILE A 644 18.62 9.21 29.23
C ILE A 644 17.46 10.19 29.41
N ARG A 645 17.79 11.48 29.42
CA ARG A 645 16.87 12.61 29.52
C ARG A 645 17.23 13.66 28.49
N ASP A 646 16.27 14.54 28.21
CA ASP A 646 16.42 15.63 27.25
C ASP A 646 16.26 16.98 27.96
N LEU A 647 17.23 17.87 27.75
CA LEU A 647 17.35 19.19 28.35
C LEU A 647 16.48 20.25 27.64
N ASN A 648 16.11 20.01 26.39
CA ASN A 648 15.41 20.98 25.53
C ASN A 648 13.89 20.90 25.66
N ILE A 649 13.37 19.88 26.36
CA ILE A 649 11.95 19.78 26.68
C ILE A 649 11.63 20.76 27.82
N SER A 650 11.11 21.94 27.47
CA SER A 650 10.93 23.09 28.38
C SER A 650 9.97 22.84 29.56
N ASP A 651 8.99 21.95 29.39
CA ASP A 651 8.05 21.55 30.44
C ASP A 651 8.54 20.34 31.26
N SER A 652 9.78 19.87 31.03
CA SER A 652 10.34 18.75 31.77
C SER A 652 10.88 19.17 33.14
N HIS A 653 10.79 18.23 34.09
CA HIS A 653 11.40 18.32 35.42
C HIS A 653 12.87 18.78 35.36
N TRP A 654 13.64 18.32 34.37
CA TRP A 654 15.07 18.58 34.27
C TRP A 654 15.40 19.93 33.66
N SER A 655 14.70 20.34 32.59
CA SER A 655 14.95 21.64 31.95
C SER A 655 14.73 22.80 32.91
N GLN A 656 13.69 22.71 33.75
CA GLN A 656 13.36 23.71 34.77
C GLN A 656 14.36 23.74 35.94
N ARG A 657 15.11 22.64 36.16
CA ARG A 657 16.07 22.49 37.26
C ARG A 657 17.51 22.69 36.82
N TYR A 658 17.79 22.97 35.56
CA TYR A 658 19.15 23.12 35.07
C TYR A 658 19.85 24.32 35.74
N VAL A 659 20.99 24.07 36.40
CA VAL A 659 21.78 25.07 37.12
C VAL A 659 22.97 25.54 36.27
N GLY A 660 23.64 24.61 35.58
CA GLY A 660 24.81 24.90 34.75
C GLY A 660 25.60 23.65 34.41
N ALA A 661 26.80 23.80 33.85
CA ALA A 661 27.65 22.68 33.46
C ALA A 661 29.14 22.89 33.76
N ARG A 662 29.85 21.77 33.93
CA ARG A 662 31.30 21.70 34.13
C ARG A 662 31.96 20.75 33.14
N ARG A 663 33.10 21.17 32.59
CA ARG A 663 34.01 20.29 31.83
C ARG A 663 35.17 19.86 32.70
N TYR A 664 35.47 18.57 32.72
CA TYR A 664 36.61 18.00 33.43
C TYR A 664 37.61 17.50 32.40
N GLU A 665 38.86 17.86 32.60
CA GLU A 665 39.97 17.44 31.77
C GLU A 665 40.99 16.75 32.67
N LYS A 666 41.64 15.69 32.15
CA LYS A 666 42.73 15.06 32.87
C LYS A 666 43.88 16.07 32.90
N ILE A 667 44.25 16.50 34.10
CA ILE A 667 45.41 17.37 34.28
C ILE A 667 46.65 16.51 34.01
N GLU A 668 47.28 16.69 32.85
CA GLU A 668 48.62 16.16 32.61
C GLU A 668 49.61 17.00 33.42
N ASN A 669 50.03 16.46 34.57
CA ASN A 669 51.06 17.12 35.35
C ASN A 669 52.39 17.07 34.60
N THR A 670 53.02 18.22 34.46
CA THR A 670 54.29 18.36 33.71
C THR A 670 55.48 18.56 34.65
N HIS A 671 55.23 18.92 35.92
CA HIS A 671 56.31 19.14 36.88
C HIS A 671 56.87 17.82 37.42
N SER A 672 58.17 17.58 37.26
CA SER A 672 58.84 16.34 37.65
C SER A 672 58.60 15.90 39.11
N ALA A 673 58.59 16.84 40.06
CA ALA A 673 58.27 16.53 41.46
C ALA A 673 56.83 16.02 41.64
N VAL A 674 55.87 16.54 40.87
CA VAL A 674 54.47 16.10 40.97
C VAL A 674 54.33 14.71 40.35
N ILE A 675 54.93 14.49 39.18
CA ILE A 675 54.96 13.17 38.51
C ILE A 675 55.57 12.12 39.46
N LYS A 676 56.73 12.44 40.06
CA LYS A 676 57.40 11.54 41.02
C LYS A 676 56.57 11.33 42.29
N ALA A 677 55.94 12.36 42.83
CA ALA A 677 55.04 12.22 43.98
C ALA A 677 53.85 11.30 43.70
N LYS A 678 53.30 11.34 42.48
CA LYS A 678 52.17 10.50 42.06
C LYS A 678 52.50 9.01 42.01
N GLU A 679 53.76 8.64 41.73
CA GLU A 679 54.20 7.23 41.81
C GLU A 679 54.05 6.64 43.22
N TYR A 680 53.97 7.47 44.25
CA TYR A 680 53.84 7.03 45.63
C TYR A 680 52.40 7.07 46.17
N ILE A 681 51.40 7.43 45.37
CA ILE A 681 50.01 7.46 45.86
C ILE A 681 49.62 6.09 46.45
N ASP A 682 49.02 6.12 47.64
CA ASP A 682 48.66 4.97 48.47
C ASP A 682 49.84 4.13 49.01
N VAL A 683 51.09 4.52 48.76
CA VAL A 683 52.27 3.94 49.40
C VAL A 683 52.41 4.48 50.82
N SER A 684 52.60 3.58 51.78
CA SER A 684 52.87 3.91 53.19
C SER A 684 54.37 4.04 53.45
N PHE A 685 54.74 5.04 54.25
CA PHE A 685 56.11 5.24 54.71
C PHE A 685 56.14 5.18 56.24
N GLU A 686 56.79 4.16 56.79
CA GLU A 686 57.05 4.07 58.23
C GLU A 686 58.15 5.09 58.61
N ASP A 687 57.96 5.80 59.72
CA ASP A 687 58.91 6.77 60.28
C ASP A 687 59.26 8.01 59.42
N TYR A 688 58.50 8.30 58.36
CA TYR A 688 58.65 9.54 57.58
C TYR A 688 57.72 10.65 58.06
N MET A 689 58.28 11.83 58.27
CA MET A 689 57.53 13.07 58.36
C MET A 689 57.21 13.61 56.96
N THR A 690 56.17 14.43 56.84
CA THR A 690 55.75 15.01 55.55
C THR A 690 56.88 15.72 54.78
N ALA A 691 57.74 16.45 55.49
CA ALA A 691 58.92 17.12 54.91
C ALA A 691 59.99 16.14 54.40
N GLN A 692 60.18 14.99 55.06
CA GLN A 692 61.10 13.94 54.60
C GLN A 692 60.54 13.25 53.34
N PHE A 693 59.23 13.10 53.24
CA PHE A 693 58.59 12.63 52.01
C PHE A 693 58.80 13.61 50.85
N VAL A 694 58.54 14.91 51.07
CA VAL A 694 58.79 15.95 50.06
C VAL A 694 60.27 15.97 49.64
N GLN A 695 61.20 15.89 50.60
CA GLN A 695 62.64 15.78 50.35
C GLN A 695 62.96 14.57 49.45
N LYS A 696 62.42 13.39 49.78
CA LYS A 696 62.61 12.17 48.97
C LYS A 696 62.11 12.36 47.54
N VAL A 697 60.90 12.91 47.36
CA VAL A 697 60.33 13.18 46.04
C VAL A 697 61.22 14.11 45.23
N PHE A 698 61.68 15.23 45.80
CA PHE A 698 62.53 16.19 45.10
C PHE A 698 63.92 15.62 44.77
N ASN A 699 64.45 14.73 45.61
CA ASN A 699 65.73 14.04 45.35
C ASN A 699 65.62 12.99 44.22
N GLU A 700 64.45 12.36 44.05
CA GLU A 700 64.23 11.31 43.05
C GLU A 700 63.58 11.81 41.76
N ALA A 701 63.06 13.04 41.76
CA ALA A 701 62.44 13.64 40.61
C ALA A 701 63.50 13.95 39.52
N PRO A 702 63.29 13.49 38.27
CA PRO A 702 64.20 13.81 37.18
C PRO A 702 64.26 15.32 36.95
N ASP A 703 65.45 15.82 36.63
CA ASP A 703 65.72 17.24 36.35
C ASP A 703 65.55 18.21 37.54
N ILE A 704 65.39 17.68 38.75
CA ILE A 704 65.44 18.46 40.00
C ILE A 704 66.73 18.10 40.75
N HIS A 705 67.59 19.09 40.97
CA HIS A 705 68.85 18.94 41.70
C HIS A 705 68.87 19.84 42.94
N LEU A 706 67.92 19.59 43.84
CA LEU A 706 67.71 20.41 45.03
C LEU A 706 67.58 19.52 46.27
N GLU A 707 68.53 19.65 47.20
CA GLU A 707 68.44 18.98 48.50
C GLU A 707 67.61 19.82 49.46
N LEU A 708 66.41 19.33 49.79
CA LEU A 708 65.54 19.98 50.76
C LEU A 708 65.89 19.59 52.20
N PRO A 709 65.76 20.49 53.20
CA PRO A 709 65.87 20.12 54.62
C PRO A 709 64.80 19.10 55.05
N SER A 710 65.04 18.36 56.12
CA SER A 710 64.12 17.29 56.58
C SER A 710 62.94 17.78 57.44
N LYS A 711 62.84 19.08 57.73
CA LYS A 711 61.78 19.68 58.55
C LYS A 711 60.96 20.71 57.76
N ALA A 712 59.64 20.70 57.96
CA ALA A 712 58.70 21.57 57.24
C ALA A 712 58.98 23.07 57.48
N TYR A 713 59.29 23.46 58.72
CA TYR A 713 59.67 24.85 59.03
C TYR A 713 60.97 25.31 58.34
N GLU A 714 61.93 24.41 58.13
CA GLU A 714 63.16 24.75 57.40
C GLU A 714 62.88 24.90 55.90
N GLN A 715 62.08 24.01 55.33
CA GLN A 715 61.61 24.12 53.93
C GLN A 715 60.76 25.38 53.69
N TRP A 716 59.99 25.83 54.68
CA TRP A 716 59.17 27.06 54.61
C TRP A 716 59.99 28.32 54.40
N ASN A 717 61.26 28.33 54.82
CA ASN A 717 62.14 29.49 54.67
C ASN A 717 62.92 29.49 53.35
N LEU A 718 62.65 28.53 52.46
CA LEU A 718 63.25 28.42 51.14
C LEU A 718 62.36 29.03 50.07
N GLY A 719 62.98 29.51 48.99
CA GLY A 719 62.27 29.97 47.80
C GLY A 719 61.42 31.24 47.97
N GLN A 720 60.60 31.53 46.96
CA GLN A 720 59.71 32.69 46.92
C GLN A 720 58.34 32.37 47.58
N ALA A 721 57.81 33.30 48.38
CA ALA A 721 56.41 33.21 48.85
C ALA A 721 55.42 33.34 47.68
N ILE A 722 54.47 32.42 47.57
CA ILE A 722 53.46 32.40 46.51
C ILE A 722 52.07 32.59 47.11
N SER A 723 51.25 33.46 46.48
CA SER A 723 49.84 33.60 46.85
C SER A 723 49.01 32.44 46.29
N PRO A 724 47.85 32.11 46.91
CA PRO A 724 47.01 31.00 46.44
C PRO A 724 46.63 31.06 44.96
N GLU A 725 46.45 32.26 44.40
CA GLU A 725 46.06 32.50 43.01
C GLU A 725 47.24 32.32 42.03
N ALA A 726 48.47 32.34 42.53
CA ALA A 726 49.70 32.24 41.74
C ALA A 726 50.40 30.87 41.85
N LEU A 727 49.75 29.91 42.51
CA LEU A 727 50.23 28.54 42.68
C LEU A 727 50.44 27.86 41.32
N LYS A 728 51.55 27.12 41.21
CA LYS A 728 51.89 26.27 40.07
C LYS A 728 52.33 24.90 40.57
N GLU A 729 52.20 23.91 39.70
CA GLU A 729 52.68 22.56 39.98
C GLU A 729 54.13 22.57 40.49
N GLY A 730 54.40 21.77 41.52
CA GLY A 730 55.71 21.70 42.16
C GLY A 730 55.93 22.69 43.30
N ASP A 731 55.06 23.70 43.47
CA ASP A 731 55.14 24.58 44.64
C ASP A 731 54.95 23.78 45.92
N LEU A 732 55.74 24.07 46.95
CA LEU A 732 55.54 23.50 48.27
C LEU A 732 54.43 24.26 48.98
N ILE A 733 53.47 23.53 49.51
CA ILE A 733 52.41 24.09 50.35
C ILE A 733 52.59 23.63 51.78
N PHE A 734 52.16 24.46 52.73
CA PHE A 734 52.47 24.24 54.13
C PHE A 734 51.27 24.45 55.03
N PHE A 735 51.21 23.64 56.09
CA PHE A 735 50.09 23.63 57.01
C PHE A 735 50.54 23.62 58.47
N ARG A 736 49.67 24.13 59.34
CA ARG A 736 49.82 24.07 60.80
C ARG A 736 49.08 22.87 61.41
N SER A 737 49.67 22.32 62.47
CA SER A 737 49.06 21.27 63.30
C SER A 737 48.02 21.80 64.26
N ASN A 738 48.20 23.03 64.74
CA ASN A 738 47.32 23.71 65.68
C ASN A 738 46.99 25.10 65.13
N LEU A 739 45.71 25.51 65.20
CA LEU A 739 45.25 26.81 64.69
C LEU A 739 45.87 28.01 65.42
N SER A 740 46.49 27.79 66.58
CA SER A 740 47.24 28.81 67.34
C SER A 740 48.72 28.92 66.96
N GLU A 741 49.22 28.07 66.06
CA GLU A 741 50.62 28.09 65.59
C GLU A 741 50.73 28.84 64.25
N ASP A 742 51.73 29.73 64.15
CA ASP A 742 52.04 30.49 62.92
C ASP A 742 53.22 29.88 62.12
N THR A 743 53.72 28.72 62.55
CA THR A 743 54.81 28.00 61.88
C THR A 743 54.32 26.67 61.32
N PRO A 744 54.76 26.28 60.11
CA PRO A 744 54.29 25.04 59.52
C PRO A 744 54.94 23.82 60.15
N SER A 745 54.11 22.82 60.43
CA SER A 745 54.52 21.50 60.92
C SER A 745 54.41 20.43 59.84
N THR A 746 53.63 20.67 58.79
CA THR A 746 53.51 19.76 57.65
C THR A 746 53.64 20.48 56.32
N THR A 747 54.03 19.73 55.29
CA THR A 747 54.21 20.24 53.93
C THR A 747 53.81 19.20 52.88
N GLY A 748 53.39 19.67 51.70
CA GLY A 748 53.05 18.84 50.55
C GLY A 748 53.43 19.54 49.25
N ILE A 749 53.23 18.85 48.13
CA ILE A 749 53.60 19.32 46.79
C ILE A 749 52.32 19.67 46.04
N TYR A 750 52.18 20.91 45.59
CA TYR A 750 51.02 21.35 44.82
C TYR A 750 50.98 20.66 43.45
N ALA A 751 49.81 20.13 43.09
CA ALA A 751 49.59 19.31 41.90
C ALA A 751 48.60 19.95 40.89
N GLY A 752 48.28 21.24 41.05
CA GLY A 752 47.36 21.97 40.17
C GLY A 752 45.90 21.99 40.66
N GLU A 753 45.11 22.97 40.21
CA GLU A 753 43.66 23.10 40.50
C GLU A 753 43.23 22.96 41.99
N GLY A 754 44.10 23.41 42.89
CA GLY A 754 43.88 23.30 44.33
C GLY A 754 44.32 21.95 44.93
N SER A 755 44.68 20.98 44.10
CA SER A 755 45.17 19.67 44.51
C SER A 755 46.63 19.70 44.96
N PHE A 756 46.99 18.79 45.86
CA PHE A 756 48.32 18.63 46.40
C PHE A 756 48.55 17.22 46.92
N ILE A 757 49.80 16.78 46.91
CA ILE A 757 50.21 15.45 47.34
C ILE A 757 50.95 15.56 48.67
N ILE A 758 50.50 14.79 49.65
CA ILE A 758 51.03 14.82 51.02
C ILE A 758 51.07 13.42 51.63
N LEU A 759 52.05 13.18 52.49
CA LEU A 759 52.09 11.97 53.32
C LEU A 759 51.10 12.11 54.49
N THR A 760 50.27 11.10 54.68
CA THR A 760 49.34 11.00 55.82
C THR A 760 49.58 9.72 56.61
N SER A 761 48.89 9.53 57.74
CA SER A 761 48.97 8.30 58.54
C SER A 761 48.51 7.03 57.80
N THR A 762 47.81 7.18 56.67
CA THR A 762 47.34 6.07 55.83
C THR A 762 48.07 5.99 54.49
N GLY A 763 49.27 6.58 54.42
CA GLY A 763 50.10 6.65 53.22
C GLY A 763 50.01 7.99 52.50
N VAL A 764 50.69 8.10 51.36
CA VAL A 764 50.68 9.28 50.51
C VAL A 764 49.33 9.43 49.84
N LYS A 765 48.78 10.64 49.89
CA LYS A 765 47.45 10.94 49.39
C LYS A 765 47.47 12.24 48.61
N GLU A 766 46.70 12.27 47.52
CA GLU A 766 46.29 13.51 46.88
C GLU A 766 45.08 14.08 47.64
N ARG A 767 45.13 15.39 47.91
CA ARG A 767 44.14 16.17 48.65
C ARG A 767 43.90 17.46 47.91
N ASN A 768 42.80 18.15 48.20
CA ASN A 768 42.49 19.43 47.59
C ASN A 768 42.18 20.49 48.64
N LEU A 769 42.85 21.65 48.52
CA LEU A 769 42.74 22.80 49.41
C LEU A 769 41.34 23.40 49.45
N ARG A 770 40.57 23.28 48.35
CA ARG A 770 39.26 23.90 48.23
C ARG A 770 38.14 23.09 48.88
N TYR A 771 38.32 21.77 49.07
CA TYR A 771 37.22 20.85 49.43
C TYR A 771 37.38 20.15 50.77
N HIS A 772 38.53 20.27 51.41
CA HIS A 772 38.75 19.77 52.76
C HIS A 772 38.92 20.95 53.71
N GLN A 773 37.85 21.25 54.47
CA GLN A 773 37.82 22.36 55.42
C GLN A 773 39.03 22.33 56.35
N ASP A 774 39.38 21.16 56.89
CA ASP A 774 40.55 20.99 57.76
C ASP A 774 41.87 21.44 57.11
N TRP A 775 42.10 21.12 55.84
CA TRP A 775 43.30 21.52 55.12
C TRP A 775 43.28 23.01 54.77
N SER A 776 42.11 23.54 54.41
CA SER A 776 41.94 24.97 54.12
C SER A 776 42.20 25.86 55.35
N GLU A 777 41.69 25.49 56.53
CA GLU A 777 41.85 26.26 57.78
C GLU A 777 43.29 26.19 58.33
N ARG A 778 44.00 25.10 58.00
CA ARG A 778 45.39 24.87 58.40
C ARG A 778 46.40 25.41 57.40
N TYR A 779 45.98 25.84 56.22
CA TYR A 779 46.88 26.35 55.18
C TYR A 779 47.55 27.64 55.66
N LEU A 780 48.88 27.65 55.67
CA LEU A 780 49.69 28.80 56.07
C LEU A 780 50.21 29.60 54.87
N GLY A 781 50.42 28.94 53.74
CA GLY A 781 50.93 29.54 52.51
C GLY A 781 51.75 28.57 51.67
N ALA A 782 52.46 29.09 50.67
CA ALA A 782 53.23 28.28 49.74
C ALA A 782 54.58 28.90 49.38
N ARG A 783 55.53 28.05 48.98
CA ARG A 783 56.87 28.41 48.52
C ARG A 783 57.16 27.79 47.16
N ARG A 784 57.69 28.61 46.25
CA ARG A 784 58.28 28.15 44.99
C ARG A 784 59.79 28.11 45.13
N LEU A 785 60.39 26.94 44.95
CA LEU A 785 61.81 26.70 45.21
C LEU A 785 62.71 27.04 44.02
N LEU A 786 62.16 27.05 42.81
CA LEU A 786 62.83 27.41 41.55
C LEU A 786 61.90 28.26 40.68
#